data_AF-A0A255T8W4-F1
#
_entry.id   AF-A0A255T8W4-F1
#
_cell.length_a   1.000
_cell.length_b   1.000
_cell.length_c   1.000
_cell.angle_alpha   90.00
_cell.angle_beta   90.00
_cell.angle_gamma   90.00
#
_symmetry.space_group_name_H-M   'P 1'
#
loop_
_entity.id
_entity.type
_entity.pdbx_description
1 polymer ?
#
loop_
_entity_poly.entity_id
_entity_poly.type
_entity_poly.pdbx_seq_one_letter_code
_entity_poly.pdbx_strand_id
1 'polypeptide(L)'
;MENNNNNNIFRSHATVFITVALVFVALLAMYQMPAITIGDYKLREVKILSDIDDLKQINDNLPPLPEVPSVATADSLQAQQTTAKKVVTAPNDIITDYSGGNSGGLGHFYECLDSVETMGRPVRIAYYGDSFIEGDILTADIRDILQKRYGGCGVGWVDCAKGTNGFRPTVKIVSDGFTPHLTNEKPFDSSRQGINQKYYTLNRHARVTYKSLTFRKRRSTWQKARLWFKTQEPMTVTIGNDSSAVRHEFQPSPNIQYLETYGKADAITYNIEAGEGTTVFGASLEPVKGIVVDNLGLRGLPGFSLAKIPDATLRQFYRMRPYDLIIIHYGINCAVDGNPESFYKAYIKKMTEIVEKMKRACPGASIMVCNVSDRDQRSADGIRTMNAVKKLARYQRQIASESGVAFFDLFNAMGGDESMAKYVERGWANKDYIHINFEGGKHIAEIMCKELMGVKTVDTQAVAAEKTADCIATAHTKGEKQATDSLFAADSTQDVEETADNGSDLWQKLTKQLTYDKASPMIFSSGLFLAMFVVFTLIYYILSGKTTAKLLFVTLFSYYFYYKSSGMHVVLLAIVTTTDYLIACWIARATKGRGILLSLSILTDLGLLFYFKYTNFFGSIISGLAGGQFQPLDIVLPVGISFFTFQSMSYTIDVYRRRLKPVGSWLDYAFYVSFFPQLVAGPIVRARDFIPQIRRRGGVSETMMARGVMMIAMGLTKKAIISDYISLNFVDRVFDNPQLYTGFENLLGIYGYTLQIYCDFSGYSDMAIGIALLLGFHFPDNFNAPFKSASVTEFWRRWHISLSSWIRDYVYIAFGGNRHGCVRTYINLLSSMLLCGLWHGASWNFVVWGGVHGVLLAFHKFFSQTVLGRSRHYRSRGIRRVAGVVFTFHAVALLFMVFRMPDLGSCMTMITQIVGSFHIEMASEVMKSYWIVMALMAFGYASHYISNRLLSRCVLVLKSGGLLLQVFVLVAVAYVIVQVKSSEIQPFIYFQF
;
A
#
# COMPACT_ATOMS: atom_id res chain seq x y z
N MET A 1 26.58 17.48 -51.30
CA MET A 1 26.79 17.27 -49.83
C MET A 1 25.47 17.13 -49.07
N GLU A 2 24.42 17.91 -49.38
CA GLU A 2 23.10 17.81 -48.73
C GLU A 2 22.40 16.43 -48.91
N ASN A 3 22.45 15.85 -50.11
CA ASN A 3 21.88 14.51 -50.37
C ASN A 3 22.57 13.38 -49.58
N ASN A 4 23.90 13.43 -49.41
CA ASN A 4 24.63 12.45 -48.58
C ASN A 4 24.28 12.60 -47.10
N ASN A 5 24.04 13.83 -46.62
CA ASN A 5 23.68 14.08 -45.24
C ASN A 5 22.24 13.60 -44.95
N ASN A 6 21.29 13.84 -45.87
CA ASN A 6 19.92 13.33 -45.77
C ASN A 6 19.87 11.79 -45.80
N ASN A 7 20.67 11.14 -46.67
CA ASN A 7 20.75 9.68 -46.72
C ASN A 7 21.31 9.08 -45.42
N ASN A 8 22.30 9.71 -44.81
CA ASN A 8 22.84 9.28 -43.51
C ASN A 8 21.84 9.46 -42.36
N ILE A 9 21.09 10.57 -42.35
CA ILE A 9 20.01 10.80 -41.38
C ILE A 9 18.93 9.72 -41.51
N PHE A 10 18.48 9.46 -42.74
CA PHE A 10 17.46 8.44 -43.02
C PHE A 10 17.90 7.04 -42.58
N ARG A 11 19.12 6.63 -42.94
CA ARG A 11 19.71 5.35 -42.50
C ARG A 11 19.81 5.23 -40.99
N SER A 12 20.18 6.31 -40.30
CA SER A 12 20.29 6.30 -38.83
C SER A 12 18.94 6.05 -38.15
N HIS A 13 17.87 6.71 -38.60
CA HIS A 13 16.53 6.51 -38.05
C HIS A 13 15.93 5.16 -38.45
N ALA A 14 16.23 4.65 -39.65
CA ALA A 14 15.88 3.30 -40.06
C ALA A 14 16.49 2.27 -39.09
N THR A 15 17.76 2.45 -38.73
CA THR A 15 18.46 1.58 -37.78
C THR A 15 17.79 1.57 -36.40
N VAL A 16 17.33 2.73 -35.92
CA VAL A 16 16.57 2.83 -34.65
C VAL A 16 15.29 2.02 -34.73
N PHE A 17 14.49 2.25 -35.78
CA PHE A 17 13.23 1.53 -35.98
C PHE A 17 13.46 0.02 -36.07
N ILE A 18 14.42 -0.44 -36.88
CA ILE A 18 14.72 -1.87 -37.04
C ILE A 18 15.14 -2.49 -35.70
N THR A 19 15.97 -1.79 -34.91
CA THR A 19 16.39 -2.28 -33.58
C THR A 19 15.18 -2.46 -32.65
N VAL A 20 14.31 -1.46 -32.55
CA VAL A 20 13.12 -1.49 -31.69
C VAL A 20 12.11 -2.55 -32.16
N ALA A 21 11.91 -2.66 -33.47
CA ALA A 21 11.03 -3.66 -34.08
C ALA A 21 11.54 -5.09 -33.84
N LEU A 22 12.84 -5.35 -34.00
CA LEU A 22 13.42 -6.67 -33.74
C LEU A 22 13.35 -7.06 -32.26
N VAL A 23 13.55 -6.12 -31.34
CA VAL A 23 13.32 -6.37 -29.92
C VAL A 23 11.87 -6.77 -29.69
N PHE A 24 10.91 -6.02 -30.23
CA PHE A 24 9.48 -6.35 -30.10
C PHE A 24 9.13 -7.72 -30.70
N VAL A 25 9.63 -8.04 -31.90
CA VAL A 25 9.41 -9.34 -32.55
C VAL A 25 10.04 -10.48 -31.75
N ALA A 26 11.27 -10.31 -31.25
CA ALA A 26 11.92 -11.33 -30.42
C ALA A 26 11.13 -11.59 -29.13
N LEU A 27 10.61 -10.52 -28.51
CA LEU A 27 9.77 -10.60 -27.32
C LEU A 27 8.41 -11.28 -27.60
N LEU A 28 7.79 -11.03 -28.75
CA LEU A 28 6.60 -11.75 -29.21
C LEU A 28 6.89 -13.23 -29.52
N ALA A 29 8.04 -13.54 -30.12
CA ALA A 29 8.44 -14.93 -30.37
C ALA A 29 8.63 -15.69 -29.03
N MET A 30 9.20 -15.02 -28.03
CA MET A 30 9.35 -15.59 -26.68
C MET A 30 8.01 -15.84 -25.97
N TYR A 31 6.96 -15.07 -26.27
CA TYR A 31 5.60 -15.35 -25.80
C TYR A 31 5.08 -16.71 -26.26
N GLN A 32 5.48 -17.15 -27.45
CA GLN A 32 5.07 -18.43 -28.02
C GLN A 32 5.95 -19.60 -27.56
N MET A 33 7.06 -19.33 -26.84
CA MET A 33 7.95 -20.38 -26.37
C MET A 33 7.40 -21.05 -25.10
N PRO A 34 7.43 -22.40 -25.03
CA PRO A 34 7.02 -23.11 -23.82
C PRO A 34 7.96 -22.78 -22.65
N ALA A 35 7.43 -22.82 -21.43
CA ALA A 35 8.20 -22.64 -20.20
C ALA A 35 9.41 -23.59 -20.16
N ILE A 36 10.62 -23.00 -20.18
CA ILE A 36 11.87 -23.75 -20.11
C ILE A 36 12.08 -24.24 -18.67
N THR A 37 12.43 -25.51 -18.51
CA THR A 37 12.76 -26.09 -17.20
C THR A 37 14.27 -26.31 -17.12
N ILE A 38 14.92 -25.73 -16.11
CA ILE A 38 16.36 -25.92 -15.84
C ILE A 38 16.49 -26.64 -14.49
N GLY A 39 16.85 -27.92 -14.51
CA GLY A 39 16.83 -28.77 -13.32
C GLY A 39 15.40 -28.89 -12.76
N ASP A 40 15.22 -28.61 -11.47
CA ASP A 40 13.89 -28.61 -10.82
C ASP A 40 13.14 -27.27 -10.94
N TYR A 41 13.73 -26.26 -11.57
CA TYR A 41 13.17 -24.92 -11.67
C TYR A 41 12.51 -24.68 -13.02
N LYS A 42 11.19 -24.49 -13.02
CA LYS A 42 10.41 -24.08 -14.19
C LYS A 42 10.44 -22.55 -14.32
N LEU A 43 11.02 -22.05 -15.41
CA LEU A 43 11.08 -20.62 -15.71
C LEU A 43 9.69 -20.10 -16.10
N ARG A 44 9.42 -18.82 -15.79
CA ARG A 44 8.15 -18.16 -16.11
C ARG A 44 8.02 -17.95 -17.61
N GLU A 45 6.80 -18.08 -18.13
CA GLU A 45 6.46 -17.73 -19.50
C GLU A 45 6.53 -16.22 -19.73
N VAL A 46 6.95 -15.83 -20.93
CA VAL A 46 7.20 -14.44 -21.31
C VAL A 46 5.91 -13.78 -21.79
N LYS A 47 5.10 -13.29 -20.84
CA LYS A 47 3.83 -12.59 -21.11
C LYS A 47 4.00 -11.07 -21.21
N ILE A 48 4.56 -10.59 -22.32
CA ILE A 48 4.92 -9.16 -22.49
C ILE A 48 3.71 -8.27 -22.78
N LEU A 49 2.61 -8.85 -23.24
CA LEU A 49 1.31 -8.18 -23.40
C LEU A 49 0.34 -8.56 -22.28
N SER A 50 0.81 -9.03 -21.11
CA SER A 50 -0.07 -9.33 -19.97
C SER A 50 -0.95 -8.13 -19.61
N ASP A 51 -0.40 -6.91 -19.71
CA ASP A 51 -1.13 -5.66 -19.46
C ASP A 51 -2.29 -5.42 -20.47
N ILE A 52 -2.33 -6.16 -21.58
CA ILE A 52 -3.38 -6.12 -22.62
C ILE A 52 -4.32 -7.34 -22.52
N ASP A 53 -3.81 -8.48 -22.04
CA ASP A 53 -4.55 -9.75 -21.89
C ASP A 53 -5.34 -9.86 -20.57
N ASP A 54 -5.11 -8.97 -19.59
CA ASP A 54 -5.65 -9.04 -18.23
C ASP A 54 -7.19 -8.94 -18.11
N LEU A 55 -7.92 -8.77 -19.22
CA LEU A 55 -9.38 -8.86 -19.22
C LEU A 55 -9.93 -10.26 -19.49
N LYS A 56 -9.12 -11.22 -19.97
CA LYS A 56 -9.61 -12.57 -20.31
C LYS A 56 -9.29 -13.67 -19.28
N GLN A 57 -8.31 -13.50 -18.39
CA GLN A 57 -7.89 -14.60 -17.49
C GLN A 57 -8.52 -14.61 -16.09
N ILE A 58 -9.35 -13.62 -15.73
CA ILE A 58 -9.77 -13.41 -14.34
C ILE A 58 -10.89 -14.38 -13.89
N ASN A 59 -11.74 -14.86 -14.80
CA ASN A 59 -12.85 -15.76 -14.43
C ASN A 59 -12.64 -17.25 -14.75
N ASP A 60 -11.75 -17.60 -15.68
CA ASP A 60 -11.64 -18.97 -16.22
C ASP A 60 -10.90 -19.96 -15.29
N ASN A 61 -10.26 -19.48 -14.22
CA ASN A 61 -9.46 -20.30 -13.28
C ASN A 61 -9.98 -20.28 -11.84
N LEU A 62 -11.19 -19.78 -11.60
CA LEU A 62 -11.80 -19.89 -10.28
C LEU A 62 -12.34 -21.32 -10.10
N PRO A 63 -12.12 -21.97 -8.95
CA PRO A 63 -12.69 -23.28 -8.69
C PRO A 63 -14.22 -23.21 -8.83
N PRO A 64 -14.87 -24.27 -9.38
CA PRO A 64 -16.31 -24.32 -9.45
C PRO A 64 -16.90 -24.16 -8.04
N LEU A 65 -18.07 -23.52 -7.94
CA LEU A 65 -18.78 -23.47 -6.68
C LEU A 65 -19.10 -24.90 -6.25
N PRO A 66 -18.90 -25.27 -4.97
CA PRO A 66 -19.27 -26.60 -4.50
C PRO A 66 -20.77 -26.82 -4.72
N GLU A 67 -21.15 -28.02 -5.17
CA GLU A 67 -22.56 -28.41 -5.23
C GLU A 67 -23.15 -28.35 -3.82
N VAL A 68 -24.25 -27.63 -3.66
CA VAL A 68 -24.97 -27.62 -2.38
C VAL A 68 -25.50 -29.03 -2.14
N PRO A 69 -25.23 -29.64 -0.97
CA PRO A 69 -25.78 -30.96 -0.66
C PRO A 69 -27.28 -30.94 -0.91
N SER A 70 -27.82 -31.95 -1.61
CA SER A 70 -29.26 -32.06 -1.84
C SER A 70 -29.95 -32.01 -0.48
N VAL A 71 -30.60 -30.88 -0.20
CA VAL A 71 -31.37 -30.69 1.03
C VAL A 71 -32.36 -31.84 1.09
N ALA A 72 -32.37 -32.57 2.21
CA ALA A 72 -33.41 -33.55 2.47
C ALA A 72 -34.76 -32.91 2.14
N THR A 73 -35.47 -33.49 1.17
CA THR A 73 -36.72 -32.97 0.62
C THR A 73 -37.67 -32.56 1.74
N ALA A 74 -38.35 -31.43 1.54
CA ALA A 74 -39.21 -30.74 2.50
C ALA A 74 -40.26 -31.61 3.23
N ASP A 75 -40.50 -32.84 2.78
CA ASP A 75 -41.48 -33.77 3.36
C ASP A 75 -41.02 -34.44 4.68
N SER A 76 -39.73 -34.48 5.01
CA SER A 76 -39.26 -35.12 6.25
C SER A 76 -39.14 -34.17 7.46
N LEU A 77 -39.57 -32.90 7.34
CA LEU A 77 -39.34 -31.86 8.37
C LEU A 77 -40.63 -31.20 8.92
N GLN A 78 -41.81 -31.80 8.70
CA GLN A 78 -43.10 -31.23 9.12
C GLN A 78 -43.46 -31.36 10.62
N ALA A 79 -42.61 -31.94 11.47
CA ALA A 79 -42.94 -32.17 12.88
C ALA A 79 -41.97 -31.49 13.85
N GLN A 80 -41.92 -30.14 13.87
CA GLN A 80 -41.62 -29.31 15.06
C GLN A 80 -41.56 -27.83 14.66
N GLN A 81 -42.67 -27.13 14.85
CA GLN A 81 -42.72 -25.66 14.82
C GLN A 81 -42.29 -25.12 16.20
N THR A 82 -41.09 -24.56 16.27
CA THR A 82 -40.68 -23.62 17.33
C THR A 82 -40.25 -22.29 16.69
N THR A 83 -40.39 -21.21 17.45
CA THR A 83 -40.46 -19.79 17.03
C THR A 83 -39.18 -19.15 16.48
N ALA A 84 -38.18 -19.93 16.06
CA ALA A 84 -37.08 -19.46 15.22
C ALA A 84 -37.19 -20.16 13.86
N LYS A 85 -37.71 -19.45 12.84
CA LYS A 85 -37.87 -19.97 11.48
C LYS A 85 -36.55 -20.58 10.98
N LYS A 86 -36.58 -21.89 10.71
CA LYS A 86 -35.51 -22.67 10.08
C LYS A 86 -35.05 -21.96 8.80
N VAL A 87 -33.81 -21.48 8.81
CA VAL A 87 -33.15 -20.85 7.67
C VAL A 87 -32.73 -21.96 6.71
N VAL A 88 -33.62 -22.33 5.78
CA VAL A 88 -33.21 -23.03 4.57
C VAL A 88 -32.82 -21.93 3.59
N THR A 89 -31.52 -21.66 3.49
CA THR A 89 -30.99 -20.62 2.59
C THR A 89 -30.57 -21.21 1.26
N ALA A 90 -30.83 -20.45 0.20
CA ALA A 90 -30.40 -20.76 -1.15
C ALA A 90 -28.86 -20.65 -1.26
N PRO A 91 -28.24 -21.23 -2.30
CA PRO A 91 -26.77 -21.25 -2.51
C PRO A 91 -26.06 -19.87 -2.54
N ASN A 92 -26.80 -18.76 -2.49
CA ASN A 92 -26.33 -17.38 -2.63
C ASN A 92 -26.70 -16.46 -1.46
N ASP A 93 -27.26 -16.97 -0.36
CA ASP A 93 -27.52 -16.15 0.81
C ASP A 93 -26.24 -15.88 1.62
N ILE A 94 -26.19 -14.76 2.34
CA ILE A 94 -25.03 -14.34 3.14
C ILE A 94 -24.67 -15.37 4.22
N ILE A 95 -25.67 -16.12 4.74
CA ILE A 95 -25.45 -17.27 5.62
C ILE A 95 -25.97 -18.54 4.95
N THR A 96 -25.12 -19.57 4.88
CA THR A 96 -25.48 -20.90 4.39
C THR A 96 -25.14 -21.95 5.44
N ASP A 97 -26.08 -22.83 5.80
CA ASP A 97 -25.82 -23.94 6.72
C ASP A 97 -25.65 -25.26 5.95
N TYR A 98 -24.41 -25.74 5.85
CA TYR A 98 -24.08 -26.99 5.14
C TYR A 98 -24.24 -28.25 6.00
N SER A 99 -24.62 -28.14 7.27
CA SER A 99 -24.74 -29.30 8.18
C SER A 99 -25.89 -30.24 7.84
N GLY A 100 -26.87 -29.79 7.05
CA GLY A 100 -28.10 -30.55 6.79
C GLY A 100 -28.94 -30.80 8.07
N GLY A 101 -28.77 -29.98 9.11
CA GLY A 101 -29.43 -30.16 10.41
C GLY A 101 -28.69 -31.08 11.39
N ASN A 102 -27.50 -31.57 11.04
CA ASN A 102 -26.66 -32.38 11.91
C ASN A 102 -25.85 -31.54 12.92
N SER A 103 -25.21 -32.20 13.89
CA SER A 103 -24.34 -31.57 14.89
C SER A 103 -23.25 -30.70 14.23
N GLY A 104 -23.19 -29.43 14.60
CA GLY A 104 -22.25 -28.44 14.05
C GLY A 104 -22.93 -27.30 13.26
N GLY A 105 -24.19 -27.50 12.83
CA GLY A 105 -25.02 -26.43 12.25
C GLY A 105 -25.51 -25.40 13.25
N LEU A 106 -26.14 -24.32 12.78
CA LEU A 106 -26.62 -23.21 13.63
C LEU A 106 -27.84 -23.55 14.50
N GLY A 107 -28.48 -24.70 14.28
CA GLY A 107 -29.67 -25.12 15.03
C GLY A 107 -29.47 -25.09 16.55
N HIS A 108 -28.38 -25.68 17.06
CA HIS A 108 -28.07 -25.67 18.49
C HIS A 108 -27.89 -24.25 19.03
N PHE A 109 -27.16 -23.39 18.32
CA PHE A 109 -26.99 -22.00 18.71
C PHE A 109 -28.32 -21.25 18.80
N TYR A 110 -29.25 -21.49 17.87
CA TYR A 110 -30.59 -20.90 17.90
C TYR A 110 -31.44 -21.40 19.07
N GLU A 111 -31.43 -22.71 19.36
CA GLU A 111 -32.09 -23.27 20.55
C GLU A 111 -31.56 -22.64 21.84
N CYS A 112 -30.24 -22.39 21.90
CA CYS A 112 -29.60 -21.72 23.02
C CYS A 112 -30.04 -20.25 23.14
N LEU A 113 -30.17 -19.53 22.02
CA LEU A 113 -30.68 -18.16 22.01
C LEU A 113 -32.14 -18.08 22.48
N ASP A 114 -32.99 -18.99 22.01
CA ASP A 114 -34.41 -19.08 22.42
C ASP A 114 -34.55 -19.38 23.92
N SER A 115 -33.57 -20.09 24.49
CA SER A 115 -33.56 -20.47 25.91
C SER A 115 -32.71 -19.55 26.80
N VAL A 116 -32.28 -18.37 26.31
CA VAL A 116 -31.31 -17.51 27.01
C VAL A 116 -31.75 -17.09 28.42
N GLU A 117 -33.05 -16.94 28.66
CA GLU A 117 -33.60 -16.53 29.96
C GLU A 117 -33.64 -17.69 30.99
N THR A 118 -33.82 -18.91 30.50
CA THR A 118 -34.06 -20.14 31.29
C THR A 118 -32.81 -20.99 31.50
N MET A 119 -31.78 -20.86 30.65
CA MET A 119 -30.58 -21.72 30.64
C MET A 119 -29.68 -21.63 31.89
N GLY A 120 -29.88 -20.63 32.77
CA GLY A 120 -29.11 -20.48 34.01
C GLY A 120 -27.62 -20.12 33.82
N ARG A 121 -27.15 -19.99 32.57
CA ARG A 121 -25.82 -19.51 32.16
C ARG A 121 -25.97 -18.60 30.93
N PRO A 122 -24.96 -17.78 30.57
CA PRO A 122 -25.03 -17.05 29.32
C PRO A 122 -24.80 -17.97 28.12
N VAL A 123 -25.36 -17.55 26.97
CA VAL A 123 -25.00 -18.07 25.64
C VAL A 123 -23.68 -17.42 25.22
N ARG A 124 -22.72 -18.22 24.76
CA ARG A 124 -21.34 -17.77 24.49
C ARG A 124 -20.94 -17.97 23.04
N ILE A 125 -20.40 -16.90 22.45
CA ILE A 125 -19.82 -16.89 21.11
C ILE A 125 -18.30 -16.72 21.23
N ALA A 126 -17.53 -17.67 20.68
CA ALA A 126 -16.09 -17.53 20.48
C ALA A 126 -15.83 -17.00 19.06
N TYR A 127 -15.29 -15.78 18.96
CA TYR A 127 -14.92 -15.22 17.66
C TYR A 127 -13.40 -15.27 17.48
N TYR A 128 -12.93 -16.22 16.67
CA TYR A 128 -11.53 -16.35 16.28
C TYR A 128 -11.24 -15.57 15.00
N GLY A 129 -10.17 -14.79 15.01
CA GLY A 129 -9.72 -14.11 13.80
C GLY A 129 -8.37 -13.43 13.91
N ASP A 130 -8.08 -12.57 12.94
CA ASP A 130 -6.81 -11.87 12.80
C ASP A 130 -6.94 -10.36 13.12
N SER A 131 -6.25 -9.49 12.38
CA SER A 131 -6.30 -8.04 12.58
C SER A 131 -7.70 -7.45 12.37
N PHE A 132 -8.57 -8.12 11.62
CA PHE A 132 -9.92 -7.62 11.31
C PHE A 132 -10.84 -7.52 12.54
N ILE A 133 -10.61 -8.37 13.54
CA ILE A 133 -11.34 -8.33 14.82
C ILE A 133 -10.49 -7.84 15.99
N GLU A 134 -9.17 -7.72 15.79
CA GLU A 134 -8.25 -7.26 16.82
C GLU A 134 -8.66 -5.87 17.35
N GLY A 135 -8.43 -5.63 18.64
CA GLY A 135 -8.80 -4.34 19.25
C GLY A 135 -10.31 -4.12 19.39
N ASP A 136 -11.12 -5.18 19.26
CA ASP A 136 -12.59 -5.11 19.36
C ASP A 136 -13.25 -4.27 18.24
N ILE A 137 -12.59 -4.12 17.08
CA ILE A 137 -13.08 -3.32 15.94
C ILE A 137 -14.46 -3.76 15.47
N LEU A 138 -14.66 -5.08 15.32
CA LEU A 138 -15.92 -5.70 14.89
C LEU A 138 -16.71 -6.28 16.08
N THR A 139 -16.03 -7.07 16.92
CA THR A 139 -16.66 -7.91 17.96
C THR A 139 -17.35 -7.11 19.06
N ALA A 140 -16.92 -5.88 19.34
CA ALA A 140 -17.58 -5.09 20.37
C ALA A 140 -18.96 -4.58 19.92
N ASP A 141 -19.15 -4.23 18.64
CA ASP A 141 -20.46 -3.83 18.12
C ASP A 141 -21.39 -5.04 17.96
N ILE A 142 -20.86 -6.21 17.57
CA ILE A 142 -21.61 -7.48 17.62
C ILE A 142 -22.10 -7.75 19.05
N ARG A 143 -21.20 -7.62 20.03
CA ARG A 143 -21.49 -7.81 21.46
C ARG A 143 -22.60 -6.86 21.93
N ASP A 144 -22.49 -5.57 21.62
CA ASP A 144 -23.47 -4.56 22.03
C ASP A 144 -24.85 -4.82 21.42
N ILE A 145 -24.92 -5.17 20.13
CA ILE A 145 -26.18 -5.49 19.43
C ILE A 145 -26.86 -6.70 20.07
N LEU A 146 -26.12 -7.79 20.28
CA LEU A 146 -26.66 -9.03 20.83
C LEU A 146 -27.04 -8.90 22.31
N GLN A 147 -26.20 -8.25 23.13
CA GLN A 147 -26.51 -8.01 24.55
C GLN A 147 -27.70 -7.06 24.73
N LYS A 148 -27.90 -6.10 23.81
CA LYS A 148 -29.10 -5.25 23.81
C LYS A 148 -30.37 -6.06 23.56
N ARG A 149 -30.31 -7.10 22.72
CA ARG A 149 -31.47 -7.92 22.35
C ARG A 149 -31.77 -9.03 23.37
N TYR A 150 -30.76 -9.78 23.77
CA TYR A 150 -30.92 -11.00 24.57
C TYR A 150 -30.50 -10.82 26.04
N GLY A 151 -30.19 -9.58 26.44
CA GLY A 151 -29.60 -9.28 27.73
C GLY A 151 -28.13 -9.73 27.82
N GLY A 152 -27.47 -9.28 28.88
CA GLY A 152 -26.05 -9.55 29.13
C GLY A 152 -25.27 -8.29 29.45
N CYS A 153 -24.01 -8.48 29.82
CA CYS A 153 -23.05 -7.42 30.12
C CYS A 153 -21.63 -8.00 30.08
N GLY A 154 -20.62 -7.16 30.32
CA GLY A 154 -19.22 -7.57 30.29
C GLY A 154 -18.69 -7.73 28.87
N VAL A 155 -17.37 -7.89 28.78
CA VAL A 155 -16.62 -7.86 27.51
C VAL A 155 -16.14 -9.24 27.06
N GLY A 156 -16.51 -10.29 27.80
CA GLY A 156 -16.06 -11.66 27.55
C GLY A 156 -14.59 -11.85 27.93
N TRP A 157 -13.86 -12.61 27.12
CA TRP A 157 -12.45 -12.89 27.31
C TRP A 157 -11.57 -11.64 27.18
N VAL A 158 -10.60 -11.52 28.09
CA VAL A 158 -9.62 -10.43 28.17
C VAL A 158 -8.23 -11.00 28.49
N ASP A 159 -7.21 -10.34 27.96
CA ASP A 159 -5.81 -10.74 28.12
C ASP A 159 -5.19 -10.24 29.43
N CYS A 160 -4.14 -10.90 29.93
CA CYS A 160 -3.50 -10.52 31.21
C CYS A 160 -2.44 -9.42 31.09
N ALA A 161 -1.94 -9.13 29.89
CA ALA A 161 -0.92 -8.11 29.69
C ALA A 161 -1.16 -7.23 28.45
N LYS A 162 -0.50 -6.07 28.46
CA LYS A 162 -0.72 -4.96 27.52
C LYS A 162 -0.31 -5.25 26.06
N GLY A 163 0.37 -6.37 25.79
CA GLY A 163 1.13 -6.65 24.57
C GLY A 163 0.39 -6.50 23.23
N THR A 164 -0.95 -6.55 23.20
CA THR A 164 -1.75 -6.42 21.96
C THR A 164 -2.96 -5.47 22.05
N ASN A 165 -3.12 -4.72 23.15
CA ASN A 165 -4.39 -4.05 23.49
C ASN A 165 -4.35 -2.51 23.49
N GLY A 166 -3.41 -1.89 22.79
CA GLY A 166 -3.32 -0.42 22.69
C GLY A 166 -4.61 0.27 22.17
N PHE A 167 -5.52 -0.49 21.55
CA PHE A 167 -6.70 0.04 20.85
C PHE A 167 -8.05 -0.50 21.33
N ARG A 168 -8.13 -1.39 22.33
CA ARG A 168 -9.41 -1.97 22.78
C ARG A 168 -10.25 -0.91 23.53
N PRO A 169 -11.40 -0.43 22.99
CA PRO A 169 -12.13 0.68 23.60
C PRO A 169 -13.05 0.25 24.76
N THR A 170 -13.17 -1.05 25.03
CA THR A 170 -14.17 -1.63 25.94
C THR A 170 -13.65 -1.89 27.35
N VAL A 171 -12.36 -2.23 27.49
CA VAL A 171 -11.72 -2.53 28.79
C VAL A 171 -10.27 -2.05 28.79
N LYS A 172 -9.89 -1.38 29.86
CA LYS A 172 -8.50 -1.00 30.15
C LYS A 172 -7.85 -2.08 30.99
N ILE A 173 -6.70 -2.56 30.53
CA ILE A 173 -5.87 -3.54 31.23
C ILE A 173 -4.61 -2.82 31.71
N VAL A 174 -4.35 -2.86 33.02
CA VAL A 174 -3.12 -2.36 33.63
C VAL A 174 -2.47 -3.54 34.31
N SER A 175 -1.30 -3.95 33.83
CA SER A 175 -0.64 -5.17 34.27
C SER A 175 0.84 -4.91 34.54
N ASP A 176 1.40 -5.62 35.51
CA ASP A 176 2.82 -5.65 35.84
C ASP A 176 3.25 -7.10 36.19
N GLY A 177 4.51 -7.44 35.94
CA GLY A 177 5.06 -8.77 36.28
C GLY A 177 4.66 -9.93 35.36
N PHE A 178 3.97 -9.68 34.24
CA PHE A 178 3.63 -10.71 33.23
C PHE A 178 4.55 -10.64 32.00
N THR A 179 4.98 -11.80 31.53
CA THR A 179 5.66 -11.98 30.24
C THR A 179 4.71 -12.67 29.27
N PRO A 180 4.25 -11.99 28.20
CA PRO A 180 3.40 -12.59 27.19
C PRO A 180 4.20 -13.53 26.28
N HIS A 181 3.57 -14.61 25.84
CA HIS A 181 4.09 -15.52 24.82
C HIS A 181 2.99 -15.73 23.78
N LEU A 182 3.22 -15.22 22.57
CA LEU A 182 2.25 -15.28 21.48
C LEU A 182 2.67 -16.36 20.47
N THR A 183 1.71 -17.05 19.86
CA THR A 183 2.02 -18.16 18.92
C THR A 183 2.80 -17.75 17.66
N ASN A 184 2.90 -16.46 17.36
CA ASN A 184 3.70 -15.89 16.27
C ASN A 184 5.12 -15.45 16.70
N GLU A 185 5.42 -15.44 18.00
CA GLU A 185 6.73 -15.09 18.55
C GLU A 185 7.56 -16.37 18.81
N LYS A 186 8.88 -16.23 18.87
CA LYS A 186 9.79 -17.32 19.24
C LYS A 186 10.73 -16.87 20.35
N PRO A 187 11.05 -17.75 21.33
CA PRO A 187 10.53 -19.11 21.50
C PRO A 187 9.07 -19.13 22.00
N PHE A 188 8.26 -20.09 21.53
CA PHE A 188 6.88 -20.29 21.98
C PHE A 188 6.63 -21.77 22.28
N ASP A 189 6.16 -22.05 23.50
CA ASP A 189 5.80 -23.41 23.93
C ASP A 189 4.33 -23.70 23.57
N SER A 190 4.11 -24.42 22.47
CA SER A 190 2.76 -24.80 22.03
C SER A 190 2.00 -25.67 23.06
N SER A 191 2.70 -26.37 23.96
CA SER A 191 2.03 -27.16 25.00
C SER A 191 1.30 -26.30 26.04
N ARG A 192 1.66 -25.01 26.13
CA ARG A 192 1.07 -24.02 27.04
C ARG A 192 0.07 -23.09 26.36
N GLN A 193 -0.21 -23.26 25.07
CA GLN A 193 -1.09 -22.39 24.31
C GLN A 193 -2.54 -22.44 24.82
N GLY A 194 -3.10 -21.27 25.17
CA GLY A 194 -4.51 -21.12 25.54
C GLY A 194 -5.45 -20.96 24.35
N ILE A 195 -6.76 -20.86 24.64
CA ILE A 195 -7.80 -20.63 23.62
C ILE A 195 -7.65 -19.29 22.89
N ASN A 196 -7.02 -18.30 23.50
CA ASN A 196 -6.68 -17.01 22.88
C ASN A 196 -5.35 -17.04 22.10
N GLN A 197 -4.81 -18.23 21.82
CA GLN A 197 -3.60 -18.45 21.01
C GLN A 197 -2.32 -17.83 21.59
N LYS A 198 -2.32 -17.60 22.90
CA LYS A 198 -1.22 -17.05 23.68
C LYS A 198 -1.24 -17.63 25.09
N TYR A 199 -0.20 -17.34 25.87
CA TYR A 199 -0.15 -17.58 27.31
C TYR A 199 0.76 -16.55 27.99
N TYR A 200 0.68 -16.47 29.31
CA TYR A 200 1.48 -15.55 30.11
C TYR A 200 2.24 -16.32 31.17
N THR A 201 3.54 -16.07 31.26
CA THR A 201 4.34 -16.45 32.43
C THR A 201 4.46 -15.23 33.35
N LEU A 202 4.86 -15.44 34.60
CA LEU A 202 4.99 -14.37 35.58
C LEU A 202 6.36 -14.43 36.27
N ASN A 203 6.91 -13.25 36.58
CA ASN A 203 7.95 -13.12 37.59
C ASN A 203 7.25 -13.30 38.94
N ARG A 204 7.86 -13.97 39.94
CA ARG A 204 7.22 -14.46 41.20
C ARG A 204 6.02 -13.67 41.76
N HIS A 205 5.98 -12.35 41.58
CA HIS A 205 4.83 -11.50 41.83
C HIS A 205 4.36 -10.80 40.55
N ALA A 206 3.06 -10.88 40.25
CA ALA A 206 2.43 -10.20 39.12
C ALA A 206 1.10 -9.57 39.53
N ARG A 207 0.71 -8.49 38.84
CA ARG A 207 -0.52 -7.74 39.12
C ARG A 207 -1.25 -7.44 37.83
N VAL A 208 -2.57 -7.64 37.81
CA VAL A 208 -3.42 -7.20 36.70
C VAL A 208 -4.71 -6.58 37.20
N THR A 209 -5.01 -5.39 36.68
CA THR A 209 -6.25 -4.66 36.91
C THR A 209 -7.01 -4.53 35.59
N TYR A 210 -8.27 -4.97 35.61
CA TYR A 210 -9.23 -4.73 34.54
C TYR A 210 -10.16 -3.61 34.96
N LYS A 211 -10.35 -2.60 34.11
CA LYS A 211 -11.27 -1.48 34.35
C LYS A 211 -12.12 -1.20 33.11
N SER A 212 -13.43 -1.12 33.29
CA SER A 212 -14.38 -0.69 32.28
C SER A 212 -14.04 0.71 31.76
N LEU A 213 -14.22 0.94 30.45
CA LEU A 213 -14.05 2.24 29.81
C LEU A 213 -15.41 2.82 29.40
N THR A 214 -15.61 4.11 29.64
CA THR A 214 -16.87 4.83 29.30
C THR A 214 -16.89 5.37 27.87
N PHE A 215 -15.75 5.35 27.16
CA PHE A 215 -15.63 5.86 25.80
C PHE A 215 -16.57 5.09 24.85
N ARG A 216 -17.40 5.81 24.08
CA ARG A 216 -18.48 5.28 23.18
C ARG A 216 -19.77 4.72 23.85
N LYS A 217 -20.13 5.09 25.10
CA LYS A 217 -21.41 4.68 25.77
C LYS A 217 -21.64 3.15 25.86
N ARG A 218 -20.59 2.32 25.79
CA ARG A 218 -20.70 0.84 25.81
C ARG A 218 -20.82 0.34 27.27
N ARG A 219 -21.63 -0.70 27.51
CA ARG A 219 -21.90 -1.23 28.87
C ARG A 219 -20.87 -2.29 29.28
N SER A 220 -19.70 -1.88 29.76
CA SER A 220 -18.59 -2.83 30.05
C SER A 220 -18.53 -3.34 31.49
N THR A 221 -19.55 -3.10 32.32
CA THR A 221 -19.66 -3.73 33.65
C THR A 221 -19.96 -5.21 33.53
N TRP A 222 -19.42 -6.05 34.41
CA TRP A 222 -19.69 -7.50 34.46
C TRP A 222 -20.35 -7.89 35.79
N GLN A 223 -20.89 -9.10 35.87
CA GLN A 223 -21.45 -9.69 37.11
C GLN A 223 -20.60 -10.84 37.65
N LYS A 224 -19.73 -11.40 36.81
CA LYS A 224 -18.89 -12.55 37.10
C LYS A 224 -17.53 -12.35 36.45
N ALA A 225 -16.46 -12.53 37.21
CA ALA A 225 -15.09 -12.49 36.68
C ALA A 225 -14.34 -13.78 37.03
N ARG A 226 -13.62 -14.34 36.05
CA ARG A 226 -12.76 -15.52 36.24
C ARG A 226 -11.35 -15.24 35.77
N LEU A 227 -10.36 -15.50 36.61
CA LEU A 227 -8.94 -15.55 36.22
C LEU A 227 -8.55 -17.00 35.92
N TRP A 228 -7.99 -17.27 34.74
CA TRP A 228 -7.70 -18.64 34.27
C TRP A 228 -6.19 -18.92 34.26
N PHE A 229 -5.78 -20.02 34.88
CA PHE A 229 -4.36 -20.37 35.01
C PHE A 229 -4.13 -21.87 35.18
N LYS A 230 -2.87 -22.28 35.10
CA LYS A 230 -2.36 -23.61 35.40
C LYS A 230 -1.05 -23.46 36.14
N THR A 231 -0.93 -24.07 37.31
CA THR A 231 0.26 -23.93 38.16
C THR A 231 0.86 -25.29 38.52
N GLN A 232 2.19 -25.36 38.53
CA GLN A 232 2.97 -26.54 38.95
C GLN A 232 3.52 -26.37 40.38
N GLU A 233 3.40 -25.17 40.94
CA GLU A 233 3.78 -24.82 42.31
C GLU A 233 2.58 -24.15 43.03
N PRO A 234 2.58 -24.08 44.37
CA PRO A 234 1.53 -23.34 45.08
C PRO A 234 1.42 -21.89 44.59
N MET A 235 0.19 -21.42 44.38
CA MET A 235 -0.12 -20.09 43.88
C MET A 235 -1.09 -19.39 44.83
N THR A 236 -0.76 -18.17 45.22
CA THR A 236 -1.66 -17.28 45.96
C THR A 236 -2.21 -16.23 45.01
N VAL A 237 -3.52 -15.98 45.07
CA VAL A 237 -4.17 -14.87 44.36
C VAL A 237 -4.97 -14.03 45.35
N THR A 238 -4.69 -12.74 45.38
CA THR A 238 -5.34 -11.76 46.25
C THR A 238 -6.15 -10.79 45.40
N ILE A 239 -7.46 -10.68 45.67
CA ILE A 239 -8.37 -9.77 44.97
C ILE A 239 -8.50 -8.47 45.76
N GLY A 240 -8.26 -7.32 45.11
CA GLY A 240 -8.38 -5.98 45.71
C GLY A 240 -7.05 -5.22 45.87
N ASN A 241 -7.13 -3.97 46.33
CA ASN A 241 -5.97 -3.05 46.46
C ASN A 241 -5.68 -2.61 47.90
N ASP A 242 -6.59 -2.85 48.86
CA ASP A 242 -6.57 -2.28 50.22
C ASP A 242 -6.87 -3.35 51.31
N SER A 243 -7.07 -2.92 52.56
CA SER A 243 -7.28 -3.76 53.77
C SER A 243 -8.50 -4.70 53.77
N SER A 244 -9.31 -4.71 52.72
CA SER A 244 -10.42 -5.66 52.48
C SER A 244 -10.08 -6.75 51.45
N ALA A 245 -8.81 -6.90 51.08
CA ALA A 245 -8.38 -7.86 50.07
C ALA A 245 -8.61 -9.32 50.50
N VAL A 246 -9.22 -10.11 49.61
CA VAL A 246 -9.50 -11.54 49.86
C VAL A 246 -8.40 -12.38 49.24
N ARG A 247 -7.74 -13.18 50.06
CA ARG A 247 -6.64 -14.08 49.67
C ARG A 247 -7.17 -15.48 49.37
N HIS A 248 -6.74 -16.05 48.25
CA HIS A 248 -7.05 -17.41 47.84
C HIS A 248 -5.77 -18.18 47.54
N GLU A 249 -5.70 -19.44 47.97
CA GLU A 249 -4.55 -20.32 47.72
C GLU A 249 -4.95 -21.49 46.81
N PHE A 250 -4.08 -21.80 45.86
CA PHE A 250 -4.26 -22.84 44.87
C PHE A 250 -3.10 -23.82 44.92
N GLN A 251 -3.43 -25.11 44.98
CA GLN A 251 -2.46 -26.19 44.94
C GLN A 251 -2.05 -26.52 43.50
N PRO A 252 -0.82 -27.05 43.28
CA PRO A 252 -0.36 -27.53 41.99
C PRO A 252 -1.36 -28.49 41.32
N SER A 253 -1.59 -28.31 40.02
CA SER A 253 -2.49 -29.17 39.26
C SER A 253 -2.06 -29.30 37.79
N PRO A 254 -2.14 -30.51 37.20
CA PRO A 254 -1.95 -30.69 35.77
C PRO A 254 -3.14 -30.13 34.95
N ASN A 255 -4.27 -29.85 35.60
CA ASN A 255 -5.47 -29.31 34.97
C ASN A 255 -5.55 -27.78 35.12
N ILE A 256 -6.29 -27.16 34.21
CA ILE A 256 -6.57 -25.72 34.26
C ILE A 256 -7.46 -25.43 35.47
N GLN A 257 -7.09 -24.39 36.21
CA GLN A 257 -7.80 -23.88 37.37
C GLN A 257 -8.30 -22.46 37.08
N TYR A 258 -9.24 -21.98 37.90
CA TYR A 258 -9.70 -20.60 37.86
C TYR A 258 -10.05 -20.06 39.23
N LEU A 259 -9.95 -18.74 39.39
CA LEU A 259 -10.51 -18.01 40.52
C LEU A 259 -11.74 -17.24 40.05
N GLU A 260 -12.89 -17.46 40.69
CA GLU A 260 -14.17 -16.85 40.33
C GLU A 260 -14.64 -15.83 41.37
N THR A 261 -15.16 -14.71 40.91
CA THR A 261 -15.84 -13.71 41.73
C THR A 261 -17.22 -13.35 41.18
N TYR A 262 -18.15 -13.03 42.08
CA TYR A 262 -19.51 -12.58 41.78
C TYR A 262 -19.74 -11.16 42.27
N GLY A 263 -20.61 -10.45 41.57
CA GLY A 263 -21.02 -9.08 41.91
C GLY A 263 -20.90 -8.16 40.71
N LYS A 264 -21.80 -7.18 40.62
CA LYS A 264 -21.72 -6.17 39.57
C LYS A 264 -20.49 -5.30 39.81
N ALA A 265 -19.52 -5.35 38.90
CA ALA A 265 -18.27 -4.63 39.00
C ALA A 265 -17.91 -3.94 37.67
N ASP A 266 -17.22 -2.82 37.78
CA ASP A 266 -16.62 -2.07 36.69
C ASP A 266 -15.08 -2.07 36.75
N ALA A 267 -14.51 -2.59 37.84
CA ALA A 267 -13.08 -2.82 38.01
C ALA A 267 -12.80 -4.05 38.87
N ILE A 268 -11.70 -4.75 38.59
CA ILE A 268 -11.18 -5.83 39.42
C ILE A 268 -9.66 -5.90 39.31
N THR A 269 -8.98 -6.10 40.44
CA THR A 269 -7.53 -6.29 40.51
C THR A 269 -7.21 -7.65 41.09
N TYR A 270 -6.30 -8.37 40.42
CA TYR A 270 -5.68 -9.58 40.90
C TYR A 270 -4.19 -9.33 41.17
N ASN A 271 -3.75 -9.61 42.40
CA ASN A 271 -2.34 -9.71 42.75
C ASN A 271 -2.01 -11.20 42.86
N ILE A 272 -1.01 -11.66 42.13
CA ILE A 272 -0.67 -13.06 41.97
C ILE A 272 0.74 -13.28 42.49
N GLU A 273 0.89 -14.23 43.39
CA GLU A 273 2.18 -14.75 43.84
C GLU A 273 2.25 -16.22 43.45
N ALA A 274 3.17 -16.60 42.57
CA ALA A 274 3.30 -17.98 42.14
C ALA A 274 4.74 -18.35 41.78
N GLY A 275 5.00 -19.65 41.83
CA GLY A 275 6.28 -20.26 41.51
C GLY A 275 6.64 -20.30 40.02
N GLU A 276 7.88 -20.68 39.73
CA GLU A 276 8.39 -20.84 38.36
C GLU A 276 7.60 -21.94 37.62
N GLY A 277 7.18 -21.65 36.38
CA GLY A 277 6.38 -22.60 35.59
C GLY A 277 4.87 -22.37 35.59
N THR A 278 4.35 -21.43 36.38
CA THR A 278 2.95 -21.00 36.33
C THR A 278 2.59 -20.38 34.98
N THR A 279 1.46 -20.79 34.42
CA THR A 279 0.92 -20.29 33.16
C THR A 279 -0.44 -19.65 33.41
N VAL A 280 -0.60 -18.38 33.07
CA VAL A 280 -1.88 -17.67 33.11
C VAL A 280 -2.37 -17.50 31.67
N PHE A 281 -3.66 -17.71 31.42
CA PHE A 281 -4.23 -17.69 30.07
C PHE A 281 -4.95 -16.38 29.74
N GLY A 282 -5.60 -15.78 30.74
CA GLY A 282 -6.50 -14.65 30.55
C GLY A 282 -7.47 -14.50 31.71
N ALA A 283 -8.38 -13.55 31.59
CA ALA A 283 -9.58 -13.48 32.41
C ALA A 283 -10.85 -13.46 31.54
N SER A 284 -11.99 -13.83 32.12
CA SER A 284 -13.28 -13.67 31.47
C SER A 284 -14.22 -12.82 32.33
N LEU A 285 -14.79 -11.78 31.72
CA LEU A 285 -15.64 -10.76 32.35
C LEU A 285 -17.05 -10.86 31.76
N GLU A 286 -17.95 -11.49 32.51
CA GLU A 286 -19.20 -12.05 32.00
C GLU A 286 -20.43 -11.62 32.80
N PRO A 287 -21.63 -11.77 32.23
CA PRO A 287 -22.86 -11.75 33.00
C PRO A 287 -23.13 -13.14 33.61
N VAL A 288 -24.14 -13.20 34.49
CA VAL A 288 -24.68 -14.50 34.98
C VAL A 288 -25.62 -15.13 33.95
N LYS A 289 -26.39 -14.33 33.22
CA LYS A 289 -27.32 -14.71 32.15
C LYS A 289 -27.21 -13.74 30.96
N GLY A 290 -27.75 -14.11 29.79
CA GLY A 290 -27.68 -13.28 28.57
C GLY A 290 -26.62 -13.76 27.59
N ILE A 291 -26.00 -12.85 26.83
CA ILE A 291 -25.00 -13.19 25.81
C ILE A 291 -23.59 -12.69 26.16
N VAL A 292 -22.60 -13.50 25.77
CA VAL A 292 -21.17 -13.17 25.78
C VAL A 292 -20.59 -13.35 24.39
N VAL A 293 -19.79 -12.37 23.94
CA VAL A 293 -19.01 -12.45 22.70
C VAL A 293 -17.55 -12.24 23.04
N ASP A 294 -16.77 -13.31 22.94
CA ASP A 294 -15.33 -13.30 23.14
C ASP A 294 -14.62 -12.88 21.87
N ASN A 295 -13.64 -12.00 22.02
CA ASN A 295 -12.70 -11.64 20.96
C ASN A 295 -11.40 -12.44 21.16
N LEU A 296 -11.16 -13.41 20.28
CA LEU A 296 -9.96 -14.25 20.28
C LEU A 296 -9.08 -13.92 19.06
N GLY A 297 -8.94 -12.63 18.76
CA GLY A 297 -8.15 -12.08 17.67
C GLY A 297 -6.65 -12.02 17.96
N LEU A 298 -5.84 -12.33 16.94
CA LEU A 298 -4.39 -12.18 16.99
C LEU A 298 -3.85 -11.76 15.61
N ARG A 299 -3.28 -10.54 15.53
CA ARG A 299 -2.84 -9.93 14.26
C ARG A 299 -1.82 -10.76 13.50
N GLY A 300 -1.96 -10.71 12.17
CA GLY A 300 -0.98 -11.25 11.22
C GLY A 300 -1.01 -12.77 11.08
N LEU A 301 -1.95 -13.47 11.72
CA LEU A 301 -2.03 -14.92 11.66
C LEU A 301 -2.92 -15.40 10.50
N PRO A 302 -2.51 -16.48 9.81
CA PRO A 302 -3.31 -17.12 8.76
C PRO A 302 -4.38 -18.09 9.29
N GLY A 303 -4.49 -18.27 10.61
CA GLY A 303 -5.40 -19.22 11.27
C GLY A 303 -4.78 -20.58 11.61
N PHE A 304 -3.64 -20.94 11.02
CA PHE A 304 -2.98 -22.24 11.25
C PHE A 304 -2.53 -22.48 12.70
N SER A 305 -2.36 -21.42 13.48
CA SER A 305 -2.06 -21.47 14.92
C SER A 305 -3.13 -22.18 15.74
N LEU A 306 -4.38 -22.24 15.27
CA LEU A 306 -5.44 -22.97 15.94
C LEU A 306 -5.17 -24.48 16.01
N ALA A 307 -4.47 -25.03 15.01
CA ALA A 307 -4.06 -26.44 15.03
C ALA A 307 -3.11 -26.76 16.19
N LYS A 308 -2.32 -25.77 16.64
CA LYS A 308 -1.30 -25.92 17.70
C LYS A 308 -1.89 -25.91 19.11
N ILE A 309 -3.13 -25.46 19.31
CA ILE A 309 -3.76 -25.48 20.63
C ILE A 309 -3.88 -26.95 21.07
N PRO A 310 -3.36 -27.36 22.23
CA PRO A 310 -3.46 -28.75 22.67
C PRO A 310 -4.92 -29.19 22.82
N ASP A 311 -5.26 -30.39 22.34
CA ASP A 311 -6.64 -30.92 22.39
C ASP A 311 -7.14 -31.00 23.84
N ALA A 312 -6.26 -31.38 24.77
CA ALA A 312 -6.57 -31.41 26.20
C ALA A 312 -6.92 -30.01 26.74
N THR A 313 -6.21 -28.97 26.31
CA THR A 313 -6.48 -27.58 26.70
C THR A 313 -7.83 -27.11 26.17
N LEU A 314 -8.13 -27.34 24.88
CA LEU A 314 -9.43 -27.01 24.28
C LEU A 314 -10.58 -27.69 25.03
N ARG A 315 -10.49 -29.01 25.25
CA ARG A 315 -11.54 -29.78 25.93
C ARG A 315 -11.74 -29.33 27.38
N GLN A 316 -10.66 -29.01 28.10
CA GLN A 316 -10.76 -28.50 29.48
C GLN A 316 -11.47 -27.15 29.53
N PHE A 317 -11.07 -26.20 28.68
CA PHE A 317 -11.77 -24.91 28.59
C PHE A 317 -13.23 -25.08 28.21
N TYR A 318 -13.53 -25.88 27.19
CA TYR A 318 -14.90 -26.13 26.76
C TYR A 318 -15.75 -26.78 27.88
N ARG A 319 -15.21 -27.76 28.61
CA ARG A 319 -15.92 -28.40 29.73
C ARG A 319 -16.24 -27.42 30.87
N MET A 320 -15.33 -26.49 31.17
CA MET A 320 -15.52 -25.50 32.24
C MET A 320 -16.30 -24.26 31.79
N ARG A 321 -16.28 -23.96 30.49
CA ARG A 321 -16.84 -22.77 29.88
C ARG A 321 -17.28 -23.09 28.44
N PRO A 322 -18.45 -23.76 28.28
CA PRO A 322 -18.92 -24.18 26.97
C PRO A 322 -19.24 -22.98 26.08
N TYR A 323 -18.91 -23.11 24.80
CA TYR A 323 -19.30 -22.21 23.72
C TYR A 323 -20.47 -22.79 22.97
N ASP A 324 -21.41 -21.93 22.58
CA ASP A 324 -22.61 -22.30 21.82
C ASP A 324 -22.44 -21.99 20.33
N LEU A 325 -21.58 -21.02 19.98
CA LEU A 325 -21.15 -20.72 18.62
C LEU A 325 -19.64 -20.43 18.57
N ILE A 326 -18.94 -21.04 17.61
CA ILE A 326 -17.55 -20.77 17.29
C ILE A 326 -17.47 -20.21 15.87
N ILE A 327 -16.99 -18.97 15.74
CA ILE A 327 -16.77 -18.31 14.45
C ILE A 327 -15.27 -18.35 14.13
N ILE A 328 -14.92 -18.86 12.96
CA ILE A 328 -13.54 -18.92 12.46
C ILE A 328 -13.44 -17.96 11.27
N HIS A 329 -12.80 -16.80 11.49
CA HIS A 329 -12.65 -15.74 10.50
C HIS A 329 -11.16 -15.43 10.27
N TYR A 330 -10.58 -16.06 9.25
CA TYR A 330 -9.20 -15.83 8.84
C TYR A 330 -9.14 -15.72 7.32
N GLY A 331 -7.97 -15.38 6.78
CA GLY A 331 -7.68 -15.55 5.35
C GLY A 331 -7.02 -14.33 4.72
N ILE A 332 -7.19 -13.14 5.30
CA ILE A 332 -6.65 -11.90 4.72
C ILE A 332 -5.12 -11.95 4.61
N ASN A 333 -4.46 -12.57 5.59
CA ASN A 333 -3.01 -12.80 5.62
C ASN A 333 -2.53 -13.89 4.64
N CYS A 334 -3.45 -14.65 4.04
CA CYS A 334 -3.17 -15.63 2.98
C CYS A 334 -3.50 -15.10 1.58
N ALA A 335 -4.20 -13.96 1.49
CA ALA A 335 -4.64 -13.37 0.23
C ALA A 335 -3.47 -12.69 -0.49
N VAL A 336 -2.66 -13.50 -1.18
CA VAL A 336 -1.50 -13.05 -1.96
C VAL A 336 -1.63 -13.56 -3.39
N ASP A 337 -1.69 -12.63 -4.35
CA ASP A 337 -1.72 -12.96 -5.76
C ASP A 337 -0.39 -13.63 -6.17
N GLY A 338 -0.49 -14.70 -6.98
CA GLY A 338 0.65 -15.51 -7.39
C GLY A 338 0.94 -16.73 -6.50
N ASN A 339 0.16 -16.96 -5.44
CA ASN A 339 0.25 -18.21 -4.67
C ASN A 339 0.02 -19.43 -5.59
N PRO A 340 0.87 -20.46 -5.52
CA PRO A 340 0.72 -21.67 -6.34
C PRO A 340 -0.50 -22.49 -5.89
N GLU A 341 -1.08 -23.29 -6.77
CA GLU A 341 -2.23 -24.15 -6.44
C GLU A 341 -1.93 -25.11 -5.28
N SER A 342 -0.67 -25.52 -5.12
CA SER A 342 -0.21 -26.34 -3.98
C SER A 342 -0.38 -25.64 -2.63
N PHE A 343 -0.27 -24.30 -2.58
CA PHE A 343 -0.54 -23.53 -1.38
C PHE A 343 -2.01 -23.60 -1.00
N TYR A 344 -2.92 -23.38 -1.95
CA TYR A 344 -4.37 -23.42 -1.68
C TYR A 344 -4.82 -24.82 -1.26
N LYS A 345 -4.31 -25.87 -1.90
CA LYS A 345 -4.56 -27.26 -1.45
C LYS A 345 -4.09 -27.50 -0.01
N ALA A 346 -2.91 -27.01 0.35
CA ALA A 346 -2.40 -27.13 1.71
C ALA A 346 -3.21 -26.29 2.71
N TYR A 347 -3.69 -25.11 2.29
CA TYR A 347 -4.56 -24.24 3.08
C TYR A 347 -5.90 -24.93 3.39
N ILE A 348 -6.57 -25.45 2.36
CA ILE A 348 -7.85 -26.18 2.48
C ILE A 348 -7.70 -27.32 3.47
N LYS A 349 -6.73 -28.20 3.22
CA LYS A 349 -6.46 -29.35 4.09
C LYS A 349 -6.28 -28.94 5.55
N LYS A 350 -5.42 -27.96 5.83
CA LYS A 350 -5.13 -27.51 7.20
C LYS A 350 -6.33 -26.85 7.87
N MET A 351 -7.08 -26.03 7.14
CA MET A 351 -8.25 -25.36 7.72
C MET A 351 -9.40 -26.35 7.96
N THR A 352 -9.62 -27.31 7.07
CA THR A 352 -10.55 -28.43 7.31
C THR A 352 -10.15 -29.23 8.55
N GLU A 353 -8.87 -29.56 8.70
CA GLU A 353 -8.35 -30.24 9.91
C GLU A 353 -8.61 -29.43 11.20
N ILE A 354 -8.51 -28.08 11.13
CA ILE A 354 -8.82 -27.18 12.25
C ILE A 354 -10.30 -27.17 12.57
N VAL A 355 -11.19 -27.07 11.57
CA VAL A 355 -12.65 -27.11 11.77
C VAL A 355 -13.04 -28.44 12.42
N GLU A 356 -12.53 -29.55 11.90
CA GLU A 356 -12.78 -30.89 12.45
C GLU A 356 -12.20 -31.08 13.86
N LYS A 357 -11.04 -30.50 14.14
CA LYS A 357 -10.49 -30.46 15.51
C LYS A 357 -11.42 -29.69 16.46
N MET A 358 -11.96 -28.54 16.04
CA MET A 358 -12.91 -27.77 16.84
C MET A 358 -14.21 -28.55 17.08
N LYS A 359 -14.76 -29.24 16.07
CA LYS A 359 -15.94 -30.12 16.22
C LYS A 359 -15.69 -31.21 17.26
N ARG A 360 -14.55 -31.90 17.18
CA ARG A 360 -14.18 -32.95 18.14
C ARG A 360 -13.94 -32.44 19.56
N ALA A 361 -13.36 -31.24 19.70
CA ALA A 361 -13.06 -30.66 21.00
C ALA A 361 -14.29 -30.01 21.67
N CYS A 362 -15.23 -29.52 20.87
CA CYS A 362 -16.42 -28.77 21.29
C CYS A 362 -17.69 -29.37 20.65
N PRO A 363 -18.07 -30.63 20.95
CA PRO A 363 -19.11 -31.37 20.22
C PRO A 363 -20.52 -30.78 20.32
N GLY A 364 -20.78 -29.92 21.30
CA GLY A 364 -22.05 -29.20 21.46
C GLY A 364 -21.99 -27.74 21.00
N ALA A 365 -20.98 -27.32 20.24
CA ALA A 365 -20.92 -25.96 19.69
C ALA A 365 -21.36 -25.96 18.22
N SER A 366 -22.18 -24.99 17.82
CA SER A 366 -22.33 -24.64 16.41
C SER A 366 -21.01 -24.04 15.91
N ILE A 367 -20.64 -24.33 14.65
CA ILE A 367 -19.42 -23.77 14.04
C ILE A 367 -19.80 -23.03 12.77
N MET A 368 -19.20 -21.85 12.59
CA MET A 368 -19.36 -21.03 11.41
C MET A 368 -18.01 -20.60 10.86
N VAL A 369 -17.75 -20.91 9.60
CA VAL A 369 -16.61 -20.38 8.84
C VAL A 369 -17.04 -19.05 8.23
N CYS A 370 -16.36 -17.97 8.59
CA CYS A 370 -16.52 -16.67 7.95
C CYS A 370 -15.41 -16.53 6.92
N ASN A 371 -15.76 -16.28 5.65
CA ASN A 371 -14.73 -16.09 4.63
C ASN A 371 -13.97 -14.78 4.83
N VAL A 372 -12.86 -14.69 4.09
CA VAL A 372 -12.00 -13.52 4.03
C VAL A 372 -12.79 -12.28 3.61
N SER A 373 -12.51 -11.15 4.27
CA SER A 373 -13.00 -9.84 3.84
C SER A 373 -12.43 -9.46 2.48
N ASP A 374 -13.02 -8.47 1.82
CA ASP A 374 -12.39 -7.91 0.64
C ASP A 374 -11.02 -7.28 0.97
N ARG A 375 -10.12 -7.37 0.00
CA ARG A 375 -8.83 -6.70 -0.01
C ARG A 375 -8.56 -6.27 -1.43
N ASP A 376 -8.46 -4.96 -1.59
CA ASP A 376 -8.15 -4.38 -2.87
C ASP A 376 -6.67 -4.08 -2.98
N GLN A 377 -6.17 -4.15 -4.21
CA GLN A 377 -4.84 -3.71 -4.56
C GLN A 377 -4.92 -2.58 -5.57
N ARG A 378 -3.97 -1.66 -5.47
CA ARG A 378 -3.75 -0.64 -6.49
C ARG A 378 -3.07 -1.31 -7.67
N SER A 379 -3.87 -1.65 -8.66
CA SER A 379 -3.38 -2.17 -9.92
C SER A 379 -3.17 -1.04 -10.92
N ALA A 380 -2.57 -1.42 -12.05
CA ALA A 380 -2.62 -0.61 -13.24
C ALA A 380 -4.10 -0.32 -13.55
N ASP A 381 -5.09 -1.21 -13.66
CA ASP A 381 -6.46 -0.74 -13.97
C ASP A 381 -7.29 -0.23 -12.75
N GLY A 382 -6.63 0.18 -11.66
CA GLY A 382 -7.26 0.86 -10.52
C GLY A 382 -7.24 0.08 -9.26
N ILE A 383 -8.06 0.53 -8.31
CA ILE A 383 -8.27 -0.25 -7.09
C ILE A 383 -9.20 -1.39 -7.48
N ARG A 384 -8.68 -2.62 -7.40
CA ARG A 384 -9.43 -3.84 -7.74
C ARG A 384 -9.25 -4.88 -6.64
N THR A 385 -10.26 -5.72 -6.44
CA THR A 385 -10.17 -6.88 -5.56
C THR A 385 -9.07 -7.82 -6.02
N MET A 386 -8.22 -8.25 -5.09
CA MET A 386 -7.19 -9.24 -5.38
C MET A 386 -7.79 -10.59 -5.80
N ASN A 387 -7.21 -11.24 -6.81
CA ASN A 387 -7.70 -12.54 -7.27
C ASN A 387 -7.60 -13.63 -6.18
N ALA A 388 -6.58 -13.52 -5.33
CA ALA A 388 -6.41 -14.40 -4.18
C ALA A 388 -7.56 -14.30 -3.17
N VAL A 389 -8.21 -13.14 -3.02
CA VAL A 389 -9.41 -12.96 -2.18
C VAL A 389 -10.55 -13.79 -2.76
N LYS A 390 -10.84 -13.64 -4.06
CA LYS A 390 -11.90 -14.37 -4.74
C LYS A 390 -11.71 -15.89 -4.64
N LYS A 391 -10.47 -16.36 -4.80
CA LYS A 391 -10.11 -17.77 -4.62
C LYS A 391 -10.32 -18.25 -3.19
N LEU A 392 -9.79 -17.52 -2.20
CA LEU A 392 -9.92 -17.88 -0.79
C LEU A 392 -11.38 -17.89 -0.34
N ALA A 393 -12.19 -16.91 -0.75
CA ALA A 393 -13.61 -16.86 -0.45
C ALA A 393 -14.33 -18.14 -0.92
N ARG A 394 -14.02 -18.62 -2.14
CA ARG A 394 -14.56 -19.88 -2.66
C ARG A 394 -14.03 -21.11 -1.92
N TYR A 395 -12.72 -21.20 -1.67
CA TYR A 395 -12.14 -22.33 -0.94
C TYR A 395 -12.61 -22.42 0.52
N GLN A 396 -12.87 -21.29 1.18
CA GLN A 396 -13.42 -21.25 2.53
C GLN A 396 -14.89 -21.69 2.57
N ARG A 397 -15.65 -21.37 1.52
CA ARG A 397 -16.99 -21.94 1.32
C ARG A 397 -16.92 -23.46 1.13
N GLN A 398 -15.97 -23.94 0.34
CA GLN A 398 -15.72 -25.38 0.18
C GLN A 398 -15.35 -26.05 1.51
N ILE A 399 -14.45 -25.46 2.31
CA ILE A 399 -14.09 -25.98 3.65
C ILE A 399 -15.35 -26.11 4.53
N ALA A 400 -16.22 -25.10 4.53
CA ALA A 400 -17.46 -25.12 5.32
C ALA A 400 -18.42 -26.24 4.86
N SER A 401 -18.55 -26.39 3.53
CA SER A 401 -19.37 -27.42 2.90
C SER A 401 -18.87 -28.83 3.21
N GLU A 402 -17.58 -29.10 2.97
CA GLU A 402 -16.95 -30.40 3.24
C GLU A 402 -16.97 -30.77 4.73
N SER A 403 -16.87 -29.77 5.62
CA SER A 403 -16.92 -29.99 7.06
C SER A 403 -18.36 -30.07 7.60
N GLY A 404 -19.38 -29.81 6.78
CA GLY A 404 -20.79 -29.79 7.19
C GLY A 404 -21.07 -28.77 8.30
N VAL A 405 -20.57 -27.54 8.15
CA VAL A 405 -20.76 -26.44 9.12
C VAL A 405 -21.37 -25.21 8.46
N ALA A 406 -21.75 -24.21 9.26
CA ALA A 406 -22.29 -22.98 8.73
C ALA A 406 -21.20 -22.12 8.06
N PHE A 407 -21.62 -21.29 7.12
CA PHE A 407 -20.78 -20.39 6.34
C PHE A 407 -21.37 -18.98 6.37
N PHE A 408 -20.52 -17.98 6.61
CA PHE A 408 -20.85 -16.57 6.47
C PHE A 408 -20.02 -15.96 5.34
N ASP A 409 -20.69 -15.44 4.31
CA ASP A 409 -20.07 -14.79 3.17
C ASP A 409 -19.85 -13.29 3.43
N LEU A 410 -18.82 -12.99 4.21
CA LEU A 410 -18.40 -11.63 4.50
C LEU A 410 -18.01 -10.85 3.23
N PHE A 411 -17.29 -11.48 2.31
CA PHE A 411 -16.90 -10.83 1.05
C PHE A 411 -18.12 -10.25 0.30
N ASN A 412 -19.16 -11.06 0.09
CA ASN A 412 -20.38 -10.57 -0.55
C ASN A 412 -21.21 -9.67 0.36
N ALA A 413 -21.22 -9.90 1.68
CA ALA A 413 -21.89 -9.03 2.64
C ALA A 413 -21.33 -7.60 2.65
N MET A 414 -20.02 -7.43 2.37
CA MET A 414 -19.39 -6.13 2.23
C MET A 414 -19.75 -5.43 0.91
N GLY A 415 -20.25 -6.16 -0.08
CA GLY A 415 -20.59 -5.67 -1.42
C GLY A 415 -19.81 -6.35 -2.55
N GLY A 416 -19.03 -7.39 -2.25
CA GLY A 416 -18.28 -8.16 -3.24
C GLY A 416 -17.08 -7.39 -3.78
N ASP A 417 -16.91 -7.44 -5.11
CA ASP A 417 -15.78 -6.79 -5.78
C ASP A 417 -15.71 -5.27 -5.49
N GLU A 418 -14.49 -4.82 -5.22
CA GLU A 418 -14.11 -3.44 -4.91
C GLU A 418 -14.87 -2.84 -3.70
N SER A 419 -15.36 -3.72 -2.82
CA SER A 419 -16.08 -3.28 -1.62
C SER A 419 -15.14 -2.60 -0.64
N MET A 420 -13.87 -3.03 -0.55
CA MET A 420 -12.90 -2.38 0.33
C MET A 420 -12.58 -0.95 -0.13
N ALA A 421 -12.49 -0.69 -1.44
CA ALA A 421 -12.30 0.62 -2.03
C ALA A 421 -13.44 1.56 -1.62
N LYS A 422 -14.68 1.09 -1.76
CA LYS A 422 -15.89 1.82 -1.34
C LYS A 422 -15.88 2.09 0.16
N TYR A 423 -15.37 1.17 0.98
CA TYR A 423 -15.20 1.40 2.42
C TYR A 423 -14.15 2.48 2.71
N VAL A 424 -13.04 2.51 1.96
CA VAL A 424 -12.03 3.58 2.07
C VAL A 424 -12.61 4.94 1.69
N GLU A 425 -13.37 5.01 0.59
CA GLU A 425 -14.04 6.24 0.13
C GLU A 425 -15.02 6.80 1.17
N ARG A 426 -15.75 5.92 1.86
CA ARG A 426 -16.68 6.28 2.94
C ARG A 426 -15.99 6.59 4.28
N GLY A 427 -14.67 6.43 4.35
CA GLY A 427 -13.91 6.58 5.60
C GLY A 427 -14.16 5.47 6.62
N TRP A 428 -14.61 4.29 6.18
CA TRP A 428 -14.84 3.09 6.98
C TRP A 428 -13.64 2.14 7.02
N ALA A 429 -12.68 2.34 6.13
CA ALA A 429 -11.42 1.60 6.08
C ALA A 429 -10.20 2.51 5.89
N ASN A 430 -9.02 1.95 6.18
CA ASN A 430 -7.73 2.61 6.03
C ASN A 430 -7.30 2.63 4.55
N LYS A 431 -6.49 3.61 4.17
CA LYS A 431 -5.95 3.75 2.81
C LYS A 431 -4.93 2.67 2.41
N ASP A 432 -4.75 1.65 3.26
CA ASP A 432 -4.02 0.43 2.92
C ASP A 432 -4.89 -0.57 2.13
N TYR A 433 -6.20 -0.30 1.98
CA TYR A 433 -7.16 -1.15 1.27
C TYR A 433 -7.23 -2.58 1.82
N ILE A 434 -6.95 -2.74 3.13
CA ILE A 434 -6.96 -4.01 3.84
C ILE A 434 -7.74 -3.88 5.15
N HIS A 435 -7.41 -2.87 5.96
CA HIS A 435 -7.89 -2.79 7.34
C HIS A 435 -9.08 -1.84 7.48
N ILE A 436 -10.15 -2.35 8.08
CA ILE A 436 -11.29 -1.54 8.51
C ILE A 436 -10.96 -0.74 9.79
N ASN A 437 -11.65 0.38 9.98
CA ASN A 437 -11.67 1.09 11.26
C ASN A 437 -12.96 0.77 12.05
N PHE A 438 -13.15 1.38 13.22
CA PHE A 438 -14.31 1.11 14.09
C PHE A 438 -15.67 1.40 13.42
N GLU A 439 -15.77 2.34 12.50
CA GLU A 439 -17.04 2.61 11.81
C GLU A 439 -17.33 1.54 10.75
N GLY A 440 -16.33 1.09 10.00
CA GLY A 440 -16.46 -0.07 9.11
C GLY A 440 -16.78 -1.36 9.85
N GLY A 441 -16.13 -1.57 11.01
CA GLY A 441 -16.42 -2.70 11.91
C GLY A 441 -17.87 -2.67 12.41
N LYS A 442 -18.38 -1.51 12.80
CA LYS A 442 -19.79 -1.35 13.19
C LYS A 442 -20.74 -1.70 12.04
N HIS A 443 -20.47 -1.23 10.82
CA HIS A 443 -21.33 -1.53 9.66
C HIS A 443 -21.39 -3.05 9.37
N ILE A 444 -20.24 -3.73 9.41
CA ILE A 444 -20.17 -5.18 9.23
C ILE A 444 -20.86 -5.91 10.39
N ALA A 445 -20.72 -5.45 11.63
CA ALA A 445 -21.42 -6.01 12.79
C ALA A 445 -22.95 -5.94 12.63
N GLU A 446 -23.46 -4.82 12.12
CA GLU A 446 -24.89 -4.65 11.86
C GLU A 446 -25.40 -5.65 10.82
N ILE A 447 -24.67 -5.84 9.71
CA ILE A 447 -25.01 -6.82 8.68
C ILE A 447 -24.96 -8.24 9.26
N MET A 448 -23.85 -8.61 9.90
CA MET A 448 -23.68 -9.95 10.47
C MET A 448 -24.78 -10.27 11.49
N CYS A 449 -25.06 -9.36 12.43
CA CYS A 449 -26.11 -9.58 13.42
C CYS A 449 -27.51 -9.62 12.79
N LYS A 450 -27.78 -8.80 11.77
CA LYS A 450 -29.07 -8.83 11.05
C LYS A 450 -29.32 -10.20 10.44
N GLU A 451 -28.34 -10.73 9.71
CA GLU A 451 -28.41 -12.05 9.08
C GLU A 451 -28.48 -13.17 10.13
N LEU A 452 -27.64 -13.11 11.16
CA LEU A 452 -27.61 -14.12 12.23
C LEU A 452 -28.96 -14.22 12.96
N MET A 453 -29.65 -13.08 13.16
CA MET A 453 -30.93 -13.03 13.88
C MET A 453 -32.16 -13.24 12.97
N GLY A 454 -32.00 -13.41 11.66
CA GLY A 454 -33.10 -13.64 10.72
C GLY A 454 -34.13 -12.50 10.63
N VAL A 455 -33.77 -11.27 11.01
CA VAL A 455 -34.72 -10.14 10.99
C VAL A 455 -34.79 -9.58 9.57
N LYS A 456 -35.84 -9.96 8.82
CA LYS A 456 -36.33 -9.13 7.73
C LYS A 456 -36.96 -7.88 8.36
N THR A 457 -36.19 -6.81 8.53
CA THR A 457 -36.79 -5.51 8.85
C THR A 457 -37.57 -5.04 7.63
N VAL A 458 -38.84 -4.78 7.89
CA VAL A 458 -39.69 -3.82 7.19
C VAL A 458 -38.85 -2.63 6.71
N ASP A 459 -39.01 -2.35 5.42
CA ASP A 459 -38.70 -1.13 4.68
C ASP A 459 -37.77 -0.10 5.36
N THR A 460 -36.51 -0.09 4.92
CA THR A 460 -35.48 0.89 5.30
C THR A 460 -35.79 2.33 4.89
N GLN A 461 -36.96 2.60 4.28
CA GLN A 461 -37.43 3.97 4.05
C GLN A 461 -38.05 4.65 5.29
N ALA A 462 -38.50 3.89 6.30
CA ALA A 462 -39.21 4.48 7.45
C ALA A 462 -38.29 5.12 8.52
N VAL A 463 -37.05 4.65 8.68
CA VAL A 463 -36.12 5.18 9.71
C VAL A 463 -35.34 6.40 9.19
N ALA A 464 -35.25 6.57 7.87
CA ALA A 464 -34.75 7.80 7.25
C ALA A 464 -35.78 8.94 7.36
N ALA A 465 -37.09 8.64 7.39
CA ALA A 465 -38.14 9.66 7.49
C ALA A 465 -38.18 10.33 8.88
N GLU A 466 -37.86 9.62 9.96
CA GLU A 466 -38.01 10.14 11.33
C GLU A 466 -36.83 11.01 11.81
N LYS A 467 -35.64 10.85 11.21
CA LYS A 467 -34.49 11.75 11.46
C LYS A 467 -34.40 12.94 10.51
N THR A 468 -35.17 12.92 9.42
CA THR A 468 -35.22 14.01 8.45
C THR A 468 -36.32 15.02 8.82
N ALA A 469 -37.30 14.65 9.67
CA ALA A 469 -38.32 15.57 10.19
C ALA A 469 -37.78 16.56 11.24
N ASP A 470 -36.78 16.18 12.05
CA ASP A 470 -36.23 17.04 13.12
C ASP A 470 -35.10 17.97 12.64
N CYS A 471 -34.51 17.75 11.46
CA CYS A 471 -33.47 18.61 10.91
C CYS A 471 -33.97 19.60 9.83
N ILE A 472 -35.25 19.54 9.45
CA ILE A 472 -35.87 20.45 8.47
C ILE A 472 -36.58 21.66 9.12
N ALA A 473 -36.71 21.71 10.46
CA ALA A 473 -37.32 22.85 11.15
C ALA A 473 -36.43 24.11 11.24
N THR A 474 -35.20 24.11 10.70
CA THR A 474 -34.26 25.25 10.88
C THR A 474 -33.43 25.56 9.63
N ALA A 475 -34.02 25.59 8.44
CA ALA A 475 -33.38 26.24 7.29
C ALA A 475 -34.36 26.61 6.16
N HIS A 476 -35.48 27.27 6.50
CA HIS A 476 -36.15 28.10 5.50
C HIS A 476 -35.41 29.43 5.38
N THR A 477 -34.56 29.58 4.37
CA THR A 477 -34.60 30.78 3.49
C THR A 477 -33.64 30.64 2.31
N LYS A 478 -34.24 30.75 1.11
CA LYS A 478 -33.68 31.19 -0.18
C LYS A 478 -32.80 30.21 -0.97
N GLY A 479 -33.41 29.67 -2.04
CA GLY A 479 -32.92 29.97 -3.39
C GLY A 479 -32.46 28.79 -4.24
N GLU A 480 -33.31 28.45 -5.22
CA GLU A 480 -32.97 27.93 -6.56
C GLU A 480 -32.74 26.41 -6.79
N LYS A 481 -33.86 25.78 -7.18
CA LYS A 481 -34.05 24.86 -8.31
C LYS A 481 -32.86 24.70 -9.27
N GLN A 482 -32.34 23.47 -9.41
CA GLN A 482 -32.50 22.63 -10.62
C GLN A 482 -31.82 21.26 -10.46
N ALA A 483 -32.39 20.25 -11.13
CA ALA A 483 -31.88 18.88 -11.34
C ALA A 483 -32.14 17.84 -10.23
N THR A 484 -33.41 17.44 -10.09
CA THR A 484 -33.78 16.06 -9.73
C THR A 484 -34.84 15.63 -10.73
N ASP A 485 -34.46 14.79 -11.68
CA ASP A 485 -35.32 13.90 -12.48
C ASP A 485 -34.47 13.28 -13.60
N SER A 486 -33.76 12.19 -13.29
CA SER A 486 -33.27 11.17 -14.24
C SER A 486 -32.32 10.22 -13.52
N LEU A 487 -32.83 9.40 -12.59
CA LEU A 487 -32.05 8.29 -11.99
C LEU A 487 -32.96 7.22 -11.36
N PHE A 488 -34.08 6.90 -12.02
CA PHE A 488 -34.88 5.71 -11.71
C PHE A 488 -35.60 5.21 -12.97
N ALA A 489 -34.83 4.66 -13.91
CA ALA A 489 -35.33 3.72 -14.90
C ALA A 489 -34.14 2.99 -15.52
N ALA A 490 -34.29 1.67 -15.67
CA ALA A 490 -33.33 0.69 -16.19
C ALA A 490 -32.25 0.22 -15.20
N ASP A 491 -32.54 -0.87 -14.49
CA ASP A 491 -31.84 -2.14 -14.76
C ASP A 491 -32.52 -3.32 -14.03
N SER A 492 -33.38 -4.04 -14.74
CA SER A 492 -33.78 -5.40 -14.40
C SER A 492 -34.20 -6.08 -15.68
N THR A 493 -33.33 -6.98 -16.17
CA THR A 493 -33.48 -8.05 -17.18
C THR A 493 -32.37 -7.96 -18.22
N GLN A 494 -31.30 -8.72 -18.02
CA GLN A 494 -30.61 -9.34 -19.14
C GLN A 494 -30.25 -10.77 -18.75
N ASP A 495 -31.11 -11.67 -19.21
CA ASP A 495 -30.79 -13.06 -19.46
C ASP A 495 -29.65 -13.13 -20.48
N VAL A 496 -28.74 -14.07 -20.26
CA VAL A 496 -27.56 -14.32 -21.08
C VAL A 496 -27.98 -15.15 -22.30
N GLU A 497 -28.08 -14.52 -23.47
CA GLU A 497 -28.00 -15.18 -24.76
C GLU A 497 -26.58 -15.01 -25.32
N GLU A 498 -25.83 -16.10 -25.32
CA GLU A 498 -24.48 -16.20 -25.88
C GLU A 498 -24.60 -16.45 -27.39
N THR A 499 -24.35 -15.43 -28.21
CA THR A 499 -24.10 -15.61 -29.66
C THR A 499 -22.82 -14.91 -30.08
N ALA A 500 -22.04 -15.63 -30.89
CA ALA A 500 -20.69 -15.30 -31.30
C ALA A 500 -20.63 -14.07 -32.23
N ASP A 501 -19.98 -12.99 -31.78
CA ASP A 501 -19.48 -11.92 -32.63
C ASP A 501 -18.02 -11.60 -32.29
N ASN A 502 -17.08 -12.29 -32.94
CA ASN A 502 -15.65 -12.12 -32.72
C ASN A 502 -15.08 -10.83 -33.37
N GLY A 503 -15.86 -10.09 -34.17
CA GLY A 503 -15.38 -8.91 -34.91
C GLY A 503 -15.53 -7.58 -34.15
N SER A 504 -16.63 -7.40 -33.42
CA SER A 504 -16.89 -6.19 -32.63
C SER A 504 -16.06 -6.12 -31.34
N ASP A 505 -15.73 -7.29 -30.78
CA ASP A 505 -14.93 -7.46 -29.57
C ASP A 505 -13.49 -6.89 -29.70
N LEU A 506 -12.85 -7.06 -30.86
CA LEU A 506 -11.48 -6.56 -31.09
C LEU A 506 -11.42 -5.03 -31.14
N TRP A 507 -12.37 -4.39 -31.82
CA TRP A 507 -12.40 -2.93 -31.94
C TRP A 507 -12.75 -2.27 -30.61
N GLN A 508 -13.67 -2.84 -29.83
CA GLN A 508 -13.96 -2.37 -28.47
C GLN A 508 -12.74 -2.53 -27.55
N LYS A 509 -12.01 -3.66 -27.64
CA LYS A 509 -10.77 -3.89 -26.89
C LYS A 509 -9.65 -2.92 -27.25
N LEU A 510 -9.42 -2.70 -28.54
CA LEU A 510 -8.44 -1.73 -29.00
C LEU A 510 -8.81 -0.31 -28.57
N THR A 511 -10.10 0.05 -28.65
CA THR A 511 -10.57 1.37 -28.21
C THR A 511 -10.35 1.55 -26.71
N LYS A 512 -10.71 0.56 -25.88
CA LYS A 512 -10.47 0.57 -24.43
C LYS A 512 -8.98 0.74 -24.09
N GLN A 513 -8.09 0.03 -24.79
CA GLN A 513 -6.64 0.13 -24.59
C GLN A 513 -6.06 1.48 -25.04
N LEU A 514 -6.66 2.14 -26.04
CA LEU A 514 -6.22 3.44 -26.56
C LEU A 514 -6.85 4.64 -25.84
N THR A 515 -7.92 4.46 -25.06
CA THR A 515 -8.52 5.50 -24.21
C THR A 515 -7.80 5.64 -22.87
N TYR A 516 -7.86 6.82 -22.25
CA TYR A 516 -7.29 7.02 -20.92
C TYR A 516 -7.99 6.13 -19.89
N ASP A 517 -7.18 5.47 -19.07
CA ASP A 517 -7.63 4.78 -17.88
C ASP A 517 -6.99 5.47 -16.67
N LYS A 518 -7.82 6.03 -15.77
CA LYS A 518 -7.36 6.75 -14.54
C LYS A 518 -6.46 5.90 -13.68
N ALA A 519 -6.76 4.64 -13.77
CA ALA A 519 -6.29 3.62 -12.95
C ALA A 519 -4.86 3.29 -13.43
N SER A 520 -4.67 3.22 -14.77
CA SER A 520 -3.59 2.51 -15.49
C SER A 520 -2.71 3.45 -16.31
N PRO A 521 -2.00 4.38 -15.64
CA PRO A 521 -1.26 5.41 -16.34
C PRO A 521 -0.11 4.77 -17.12
N MET A 522 0.05 5.21 -18.36
CA MET A 522 1.13 4.72 -19.22
C MET A 522 2.51 5.07 -18.65
N ILE A 523 3.38 4.06 -18.53
CA ILE A 523 4.77 4.17 -18.07
C ILE A 523 5.74 3.48 -19.05
N PHE A 524 7.01 3.90 -19.06
CA PHE A 524 8.02 3.40 -20.01
C PHE A 524 8.34 1.90 -19.88
N SER A 525 8.08 1.30 -18.73
CA SER A 525 8.33 -0.13 -18.48
C SER A 525 7.14 -1.03 -18.86
N SER A 526 6.04 -0.48 -19.38
CA SER A 526 4.85 -1.25 -19.78
C SER A 526 4.99 -1.87 -21.19
N GLY A 527 4.34 -3.00 -21.41
CA GLY A 527 4.30 -3.65 -22.73
C GLY A 527 3.60 -2.80 -23.79
N LEU A 528 2.53 -2.10 -23.39
CA LEU A 528 1.77 -1.19 -24.24
C LEU A 528 2.63 -0.03 -24.77
N PHE A 529 3.45 0.57 -23.90
CA PHE A 529 4.38 1.62 -24.33
C PHE A 529 5.36 1.11 -25.39
N LEU A 530 5.93 -0.09 -25.22
CA LEU A 530 6.84 -0.67 -26.21
C LEU A 530 6.16 -0.85 -27.57
N ALA A 531 4.94 -1.41 -27.60
CA ALA A 531 4.17 -1.59 -28.83
C ALA A 531 3.90 -0.24 -29.53
N MET A 532 3.45 0.77 -28.77
CA MET A 532 3.26 2.12 -29.30
C MET A 532 4.58 2.77 -29.75
N PHE A 533 5.69 2.49 -29.07
CA PHE A 533 6.99 3.03 -29.39
C PHE A 533 7.56 2.45 -30.70
N VAL A 534 7.26 1.19 -31.02
CA VAL A 534 7.57 0.61 -32.35
C VAL A 534 6.85 1.40 -33.46
N VAL A 535 5.54 1.63 -33.31
CA VAL A 535 4.75 2.41 -34.28
C VAL A 535 5.25 3.86 -34.36
N PHE A 536 5.56 4.47 -33.21
CA PHE A 536 6.10 5.81 -33.14
C PHE A 536 7.45 5.93 -33.87
N THR A 537 8.39 5.01 -33.65
CA THR A 537 9.71 5.04 -34.30
C THR A 537 9.61 4.80 -35.81
N LEU A 538 8.64 4.01 -36.28
CA LEU A 538 8.34 3.86 -37.71
C LEU A 538 7.91 5.20 -38.34
N ILE A 539 6.92 5.86 -37.75
CA ILE A 539 6.42 7.15 -38.26
C ILE A 539 7.50 8.22 -38.14
N TYR A 540 8.24 8.24 -37.03
CA TYR A 540 9.37 9.16 -36.83
C TYR A 540 10.44 9.00 -37.92
N TYR A 541 10.75 7.75 -38.31
CA TYR A 541 11.63 7.43 -39.43
C TYR A 541 11.07 7.93 -40.76
N ILE A 542 9.81 7.66 -41.08
CA ILE A 542 9.15 8.12 -42.32
C ILE A 542 9.19 9.65 -42.43
N LEU A 543 9.04 10.35 -41.31
CA LEU A 543 9.03 11.82 -41.24
C LEU A 543 10.44 12.44 -41.10
N SER A 544 11.51 11.65 -41.09
CA SER A 544 12.88 12.14 -40.84
C SER A 544 13.34 13.24 -41.81
N GLY A 545 12.83 13.25 -43.05
CA GLY A 545 13.10 14.30 -44.05
C GLY A 545 12.23 15.57 -43.95
N LYS A 546 11.17 15.56 -43.13
CA LYS A 546 10.17 16.65 -43.04
C LYS A 546 10.14 17.25 -41.64
N THR A 547 11.07 18.16 -41.34
CA THR A 547 11.29 18.70 -39.98
C THR A 547 10.01 19.18 -39.29
N THR A 548 9.19 20.02 -39.92
CA THR A 548 7.96 20.55 -39.30
C THR A 548 6.92 19.46 -39.05
N ALA A 549 6.71 18.54 -40.00
CA ALA A 549 5.78 17.42 -39.83
C ALA A 549 6.25 16.48 -38.70
N LYS A 550 7.56 16.24 -38.61
CA LYS A 550 8.17 15.47 -37.53
C LYS A 550 7.95 16.11 -36.16
N LEU A 551 8.18 17.42 -36.04
CA LEU A 551 7.93 18.14 -34.79
C LEU A 551 6.44 18.09 -34.41
N LEU A 552 5.54 18.32 -35.35
CA LEU A 552 4.10 18.21 -35.12
C LEU A 552 3.71 16.82 -34.64
N PHE A 553 4.20 15.76 -35.31
CA PHE A 553 3.93 14.38 -34.93
C PHE A 553 4.41 14.07 -33.51
N VAL A 554 5.64 14.44 -33.15
CA VAL A 554 6.18 14.20 -31.80
C VAL A 554 5.42 14.98 -30.74
N THR A 555 5.04 16.23 -31.02
CA THR A 555 4.21 17.02 -30.11
C THR A 555 2.85 16.35 -29.92
N LEU A 556 2.16 15.95 -30.98
CA LEU A 556 0.87 15.26 -30.90
C LEU A 556 0.98 13.94 -30.13
N PHE A 557 1.99 13.12 -30.43
CA PHE A 557 2.26 11.89 -29.69
C PHE A 557 2.54 12.17 -28.22
N SER A 558 3.25 13.26 -27.90
CA SER A 558 3.55 13.59 -26.51
C SER A 558 2.34 14.07 -25.73
N TYR A 559 1.43 14.82 -26.36
CA TYR A 559 0.14 15.17 -25.78
C TYR A 559 -0.74 13.93 -25.59
N TYR A 560 -0.75 13.01 -26.56
CA TYR A 560 -1.47 11.74 -26.43
C TYR A 560 -0.89 10.85 -25.31
N PHE A 561 0.44 10.75 -25.22
CA PHE A 561 1.13 10.05 -24.13
C PHE A 561 0.74 10.64 -22.78
N TYR A 562 0.75 11.98 -22.66
CA TYR A 562 0.32 12.65 -21.43
C TYR A 562 -1.16 12.42 -21.11
N TYR A 563 -2.04 12.41 -22.12
CA TYR A 563 -3.45 12.05 -21.95
C TYR A 563 -3.58 10.61 -21.43
N LYS A 564 -2.81 9.65 -21.96
CA LYS A 564 -2.79 8.27 -21.46
C LYS A 564 -2.19 8.14 -20.05
N SER A 565 -1.35 9.07 -19.61
CA SER A 565 -0.79 9.06 -18.25
C SER A 565 -1.59 9.88 -17.22
N SER A 566 -2.36 10.90 -17.64
CA SER A 566 -2.93 11.93 -16.75
C SER A 566 -4.36 12.38 -17.13
N GLY A 567 -4.95 11.81 -18.18
CA GLY A 567 -6.32 12.08 -18.61
C GLY A 567 -6.52 13.48 -19.20
N MET A 568 -7.68 14.08 -18.90
CA MET A 568 -8.07 15.41 -19.44
C MET A 568 -7.20 16.56 -18.94
N HIS A 569 -6.31 16.33 -17.96
CA HIS A 569 -5.32 17.32 -17.55
C HIS A 569 -4.33 17.70 -18.66
N VAL A 570 -4.31 16.98 -19.79
CA VAL A 570 -3.60 17.41 -21.01
C VAL A 570 -4.02 18.82 -21.47
N VAL A 571 -5.27 19.22 -21.18
CA VAL A 571 -5.76 20.58 -21.45
C VAL A 571 -4.98 21.62 -20.62
N LEU A 572 -4.64 21.31 -19.37
CA LEU A 572 -3.83 22.20 -18.53
C LEU A 572 -2.42 22.37 -19.11
N LEU A 573 -1.81 21.30 -19.60
CA LEU A 573 -0.51 21.37 -20.28
C LEU A 573 -0.59 22.27 -21.51
N ALA A 574 -1.68 22.17 -22.30
CA ALA A 574 -1.92 23.03 -23.46
C ALA A 574 -2.08 24.51 -23.06
N ILE A 575 -2.82 24.78 -21.98
CA ILE A 575 -3.04 26.13 -21.44
C ILE A 575 -1.70 26.72 -21.01
N VAL A 576 -0.96 26.06 -20.11
CA VAL A 576 0.35 26.53 -19.60
C VAL A 576 1.32 26.79 -20.75
N THR A 577 1.42 25.85 -21.70
CA THR A 577 2.27 25.99 -22.89
C THR A 577 1.90 27.23 -23.71
N THR A 578 0.61 27.51 -23.87
CA THR A 578 0.17 28.65 -24.68
C THR A 578 0.33 29.97 -23.94
N THR A 579 -0.07 30.02 -22.67
CA THR A 579 0.02 31.24 -21.86
C THR A 579 1.47 31.69 -21.69
N ASP A 580 2.38 30.78 -21.34
CA ASP A 580 3.79 31.16 -21.13
C ASP A 580 4.54 31.47 -22.42
N TYR A 581 4.18 30.85 -23.54
CA TYR A 581 4.69 31.25 -24.85
C TYR A 581 4.33 32.71 -25.16
N LEU A 582 3.04 33.06 -25.02
CA LEU A 582 2.54 34.40 -25.30
C LEU A 582 3.17 35.44 -24.34
N ILE A 583 3.21 35.13 -23.05
CA ILE A 583 3.82 36.00 -22.04
C ILE A 583 5.30 36.20 -22.32
N ALA A 584 6.06 35.15 -22.68
CA ALA A 584 7.47 35.29 -23.05
C ALA A 584 7.67 36.20 -24.27
N CYS A 585 6.82 36.09 -25.29
CA CYS A 585 6.83 37.00 -26.44
C CYS A 585 6.54 38.45 -26.02
N TRP A 586 5.57 38.66 -25.12
CA TRP A 586 5.26 40.00 -24.60
C TRP A 586 6.41 40.57 -23.74
N ILE A 587 7.03 39.76 -22.88
CA ILE A 587 8.21 40.15 -22.08
C ILE A 587 9.37 40.60 -22.96
N ALA A 588 9.54 39.97 -24.11
CA ALA A 588 10.60 40.30 -25.05
C ALA A 588 10.34 41.62 -25.80
N ARG A 589 9.07 41.95 -26.09
CA ARG A 589 8.67 43.19 -26.78
C ARG A 589 8.53 44.38 -25.82
N ALA A 590 8.22 44.14 -24.55
CA ALA A 590 7.96 45.19 -23.58
C ALA A 590 9.23 45.93 -23.14
N THR A 591 9.19 47.27 -23.17
CA THR A 591 10.25 48.15 -22.63
C THR A 591 10.03 48.50 -21.16
N LYS A 592 8.77 48.67 -20.75
CA LYS A 592 8.31 48.87 -19.35
C LYS A 592 7.32 47.75 -18.97
N GLY A 593 7.12 47.49 -17.67
CA GLY A 593 6.13 46.50 -17.20
C GLY A 593 6.54 45.02 -17.34
N ARG A 594 7.78 44.72 -17.76
CA ARG A 594 8.29 43.34 -17.90
C ARG A 594 8.17 42.51 -16.61
N GLY A 595 8.30 43.17 -15.45
CA GLY A 595 8.15 42.54 -14.15
C GLY A 595 6.71 42.07 -13.88
N ILE A 596 5.70 42.84 -14.30
CA ILE A 596 4.29 42.48 -14.15
C ILE A 596 3.97 41.26 -15.01
N LEU A 597 4.44 41.23 -16.26
CA LEU A 597 4.28 40.09 -17.16
C LEU A 597 4.96 38.82 -16.61
N LEU A 598 6.18 38.95 -16.05
CA LEU A 598 6.83 37.82 -15.39
C LEU A 598 6.02 37.35 -14.17
N SER A 599 5.54 38.29 -13.33
CA SER A 599 4.70 37.94 -12.18
C SER A 599 3.43 37.22 -12.61
N LEU A 600 2.80 37.63 -13.72
CA LEU A 600 1.62 36.95 -14.27
C LEU A 600 1.92 35.50 -14.65
N SER A 601 3.03 35.23 -15.35
CA SER A 601 3.46 33.86 -15.68
C SER A 601 3.71 33.05 -14.41
N ILE A 602 4.52 33.56 -13.47
CA ILE A 602 4.84 32.86 -12.22
C ILE A 602 3.58 32.60 -11.37
N LEU A 603 2.67 33.56 -11.27
CA LEU A 603 1.42 33.39 -10.49
C LEU A 603 0.46 32.41 -11.15
N THR A 604 0.43 32.34 -12.49
CA THR A 604 -0.37 31.34 -13.20
C THR A 604 0.18 29.93 -12.94
N ASP A 605 1.48 29.76 -13.12
CA ASP A 605 2.20 28.49 -12.94
C ASP A 605 2.14 27.98 -11.49
N LEU A 606 2.48 28.85 -10.52
CA LEU A 606 2.41 28.51 -9.11
C LEU A 606 0.98 28.42 -8.60
N GLY A 607 0.03 29.15 -9.19
CA GLY A 607 -1.39 29.09 -8.86
C GLY A 607 -1.99 27.73 -9.21
N LEU A 608 -1.69 27.22 -10.41
CA LEU A 608 -2.07 25.86 -10.82
C LEU A 608 -1.43 24.81 -9.90
N LEU A 609 -0.12 24.93 -9.64
CA LEU A 609 0.56 24.02 -8.72
C LEU A 609 -0.04 24.08 -7.30
N PHE A 610 -0.41 25.27 -6.83
CA PHE A 610 -1.03 25.47 -5.52
C PHE A 610 -2.40 24.84 -5.43
N TYR A 611 -3.26 25.07 -6.44
CA TYR A 611 -4.59 24.48 -6.49
C TYR A 611 -4.53 22.95 -6.41
N PHE A 612 -3.73 22.31 -7.29
CA PHE A 612 -3.68 20.86 -7.38
C PHE A 612 -2.91 20.19 -6.24
N LYS A 613 -1.83 20.81 -5.74
CA LYS A 613 -0.92 20.16 -4.78
C LYS A 613 -1.11 20.62 -3.34
N TYR A 614 -1.43 21.88 -3.10
CA TYR A 614 -1.31 22.48 -1.76
C TYR A 614 -2.65 22.87 -1.11
N THR A 615 -3.76 22.92 -1.86
CA THR A 615 -5.08 23.32 -1.34
C THR A 615 -5.48 22.54 -0.09
N ASN A 616 -5.40 21.21 -0.13
CA ASN A 616 -5.81 20.37 1.01
C ASN A 616 -4.90 20.55 2.24
N PHE A 617 -3.60 20.72 2.01
CA PHE A 617 -2.63 20.92 3.09
C PHE A 617 -2.84 22.25 3.81
N PHE A 618 -2.90 23.36 3.08
CA PHE A 618 -3.14 24.67 3.69
C PHE A 618 -4.56 24.80 4.26
N GLY A 619 -5.56 24.18 3.62
CA GLY A 619 -6.92 24.10 4.14
C GLY A 619 -6.97 23.43 5.51
N SER A 620 -6.24 22.32 5.69
CA SER A 620 -6.12 21.63 6.97
C SER A 620 -5.46 22.49 8.06
N ILE A 621 -4.43 23.27 7.69
CA ILE A 621 -3.73 24.18 8.62
C ILE A 621 -4.65 25.32 9.05
N ILE A 622 -5.32 25.99 8.10
CA ILE A 622 -6.18 27.13 8.39
C ILE A 622 -7.37 26.71 9.25
N SER A 623 -8.02 25.59 8.90
CA SER A 623 -9.13 25.05 9.69
C SER A 623 -8.69 24.66 11.09
N GLY A 624 -7.54 24.00 11.23
CA GLY A 624 -6.97 23.65 12.53
C GLY A 624 -6.66 24.88 13.40
N LEU A 625 -6.13 25.96 12.82
CA LEU A 625 -5.89 27.23 13.52
C LEU A 625 -7.20 27.94 13.91
N ALA A 626 -8.26 27.78 13.11
CA ALA A 626 -9.59 28.29 13.40
C ALA A 626 -10.40 27.40 14.36
N GLY A 627 -9.83 26.29 14.85
CA GLY A 627 -10.51 25.33 15.73
C GLY A 627 -11.56 24.45 15.04
N GLY A 628 -11.59 24.43 13.71
CA GLY A 628 -12.51 23.63 12.90
C GLY A 628 -11.89 22.31 12.40
N GLN A 629 -12.71 21.52 11.71
CA GLN A 629 -12.27 20.35 10.95
C GLN A 629 -12.33 20.64 9.45
N PHE A 630 -11.24 20.37 8.73
CA PHE A 630 -11.19 20.51 7.29
C PHE A 630 -11.61 19.20 6.62
N GLN A 631 -12.58 19.27 5.71
CA GLN A 631 -12.91 18.17 4.80
C GLN A 631 -12.08 18.34 3.52
N PRO A 632 -11.14 17.42 3.21
CA PRO A 632 -10.34 17.50 1.99
C PRO A 632 -11.20 17.50 0.73
N LEU A 633 -10.84 18.34 -0.23
CA LEU A 633 -11.44 18.35 -1.57
C LEU A 633 -10.89 17.17 -2.38
N ASP A 634 -11.74 16.53 -3.17
CA ASP A 634 -11.36 15.46 -4.10
C ASP A 634 -10.68 16.06 -5.35
N ILE A 635 -9.41 16.42 -5.19
CA ILE A 635 -8.59 17.02 -6.25
C ILE A 635 -7.63 15.96 -6.77
N VAL A 636 -7.80 15.58 -8.05
CA VAL A 636 -6.87 14.66 -8.73
C VAL A 636 -5.63 15.43 -9.17
N LEU A 637 -4.46 15.07 -8.63
CA LEU A 637 -3.18 15.69 -8.98
C LEU A 637 -2.73 15.22 -10.37
N PRO A 638 -2.48 16.13 -11.33
CA PRO A 638 -1.98 15.74 -12.64
C PRO A 638 -0.53 15.22 -12.57
N VAL A 639 -0.28 14.07 -13.19
CA VAL A 639 1.06 13.51 -13.29
C VAL A 639 2.00 14.51 -13.95
N GLY A 640 3.19 14.74 -13.38
CA GLY A 640 4.21 15.60 -13.99
C GLY A 640 3.97 17.12 -13.86
N ILE A 641 2.88 17.59 -13.23
CA ILE A 641 2.59 19.04 -13.07
C ILE A 641 3.76 19.81 -12.49
N SER A 642 4.39 19.26 -11.46
CA SER A 642 5.55 19.88 -10.81
C SER A 642 6.75 20.06 -11.75
N PHE A 643 6.94 19.17 -12.73
CA PHE A 643 8.08 19.19 -13.65
C PHE A 643 7.86 20.20 -14.78
N PHE A 644 6.73 20.12 -15.49
CA PHE A 644 6.48 21.04 -16.60
C PHE A 644 6.27 22.48 -16.12
N THR A 645 5.68 22.70 -14.94
CA THR A 645 5.60 24.04 -14.34
C THR A 645 7.00 24.62 -14.09
N PHE A 646 7.95 23.84 -13.57
CA PHE A 646 9.33 24.30 -13.38
C PHE A 646 10.05 24.58 -14.70
N GLN A 647 9.77 23.77 -15.72
CA GLN A 647 10.32 23.93 -17.06
C GLN A 647 9.79 25.20 -17.75
N SER A 648 8.49 25.47 -17.60
CA SER A 648 7.79 26.63 -18.14
C SER A 648 8.27 27.93 -17.49
N MET A 649 8.25 28.01 -16.14
CA MET A 649 8.80 29.14 -15.39
C MET A 649 10.28 29.43 -15.72
N SER A 650 11.11 28.39 -15.91
CA SER A 650 12.53 28.60 -16.25
C SER A 650 12.69 29.41 -17.53
N TYR A 651 11.84 29.12 -18.52
CA TYR A 651 11.88 29.78 -19.81
C TYR A 651 11.46 31.25 -19.71
N THR A 652 10.33 31.55 -19.06
CA THR A 652 9.87 32.94 -18.90
C THR A 652 10.84 33.77 -18.06
N ILE A 653 11.42 33.19 -17.00
CA ILE A 653 12.46 33.84 -16.18
C ILE A 653 13.73 34.13 -17.00
N ASP A 654 14.20 33.20 -17.83
CA ASP A 654 15.41 33.41 -18.63
C ASP A 654 15.22 34.41 -19.77
N VAL A 655 14.02 34.47 -20.37
CA VAL A 655 13.63 35.53 -21.32
C VAL A 655 13.57 36.88 -20.62
N TYR A 656 12.99 36.96 -19.41
CA TYR A 656 12.99 38.18 -18.59
C TYR A 656 14.41 38.65 -18.28
N ARG A 657 15.29 37.73 -17.85
CA ARG A 657 16.71 37.97 -17.55
C ARG A 657 17.56 38.25 -18.81
N ARG A 658 16.97 38.23 -20.01
CA ARG A 658 17.64 38.41 -21.32
C ARG A 658 18.77 37.41 -21.57
N ARG A 659 18.69 36.22 -20.94
CA ARG A 659 19.62 35.11 -21.16
C ARG A 659 19.20 34.23 -22.34
N LEU A 660 17.94 34.32 -22.73
CA LEU A 660 17.35 33.57 -23.82
C LEU A 660 16.45 34.50 -24.66
N LYS A 661 16.46 34.33 -25.97
CA LYS A 661 15.46 34.97 -26.85
C LYS A 661 14.19 34.11 -26.87
N PRO A 662 12.98 34.69 -26.95
CA PRO A 662 11.78 33.90 -27.07
C PRO A 662 11.83 33.04 -28.35
N VAL A 663 11.29 31.84 -28.28
CA VAL A 663 11.15 30.93 -29.41
C VAL A 663 10.25 31.56 -30.47
N GLY A 664 10.61 31.43 -31.74
CA GLY A 664 9.88 32.07 -32.84
C GLY A 664 8.58 31.36 -33.27
N SER A 665 8.34 30.14 -32.79
CA SER A 665 7.17 29.33 -33.13
C SER A 665 6.57 28.70 -31.89
N TRP A 666 5.24 28.75 -31.78
CA TRP A 666 4.49 28.05 -30.72
C TRP A 666 4.75 26.54 -30.77
N LEU A 667 4.85 25.95 -31.96
CA LEU A 667 5.09 24.51 -32.12
C LEU A 667 6.43 24.08 -31.50
N ASP A 668 7.49 24.89 -31.65
CA ASP A 668 8.80 24.59 -31.07
C ASP A 668 8.79 24.68 -29.55
N TYR A 669 8.02 25.63 -29.00
CA TYR A 669 7.82 25.75 -27.56
C TYR A 669 6.97 24.60 -27.00
N ALA A 670 5.87 24.26 -27.68
CA ALA A 670 5.03 23.11 -27.35
C ALA A 670 5.82 21.80 -27.40
N PHE A 671 6.68 21.62 -28.40
CA PHE A 671 7.61 20.49 -28.46
C PHE A 671 8.54 20.47 -27.24
N TYR A 672 9.16 21.61 -26.89
CA TYR A 672 10.04 21.70 -25.71
C TYR A 672 9.31 21.29 -24.42
N VAL A 673 8.15 21.87 -24.13
CA VAL A 673 7.43 21.62 -22.87
C VAL A 673 6.86 20.21 -22.84
N SER A 674 6.27 19.73 -23.94
CA SER A 674 5.56 18.45 -23.96
C SER A 674 6.44 17.24 -24.24
N PHE A 675 7.70 17.37 -24.64
CA PHE A 675 8.53 16.23 -25.10
C PHE A 675 8.44 15.02 -24.16
N PHE A 676 7.76 13.95 -24.59
CA PHE A 676 7.32 12.86 -23.71
C PHE A 676 8.43 12.15 -22.91
N PRO A 677 9.70 12.02 -23.38
CA PRO A 677 10.73 11.35 -22.59
C PRO A 677 11.01 12.05 -21.25
N GLN A 678 10.82 13.37 -21.18
CA GLN A 678 11.04 14.15 -19.96
C GLN A 678 9.76 14.49 -19.19
N LEU A 679 8.61 14.54 -19.87
CA LEU A 679 7.38 15.19 -19.39
C LEU A 679 6.88 14.69 -18.03
N VAL A 680 6.94 13.38 -17.81
CA VAL A 680 6.35 12.75 -16.63
C VAL A 680 7.29 12.77 -15.42
N ALA A 681 8.56 12.40 -15.62
CA ALA A 681 9.56 12.30 -14.54
C ALA A 681 11.03 12.27 -15.04
N GLY A 682 11.31 12.79 -16.23
CA GLY A 682 12.69 12.86 -16.71
C GLY A 682 13.48 14.04 -16.10
N PRO A 683 14.75 14.20 -16.50
CA PRO A 683 15.55 15.35 -16.07
C PRO A 683 14.84 16.67 -16.40
N ILE A 684 14.87 17.66 -15.49
CA ILE A 684 14.35 19.01 -15.77
C ILE A 684 15.32 19.69 -16.74
N VAL A 685 15.00 19.63 -18.04
CA VAL A 685 15.86 20.16 -19.10
C VAL A 685 15.62 21.66 -19.28
N ARG A 686 16.72 22.41 -19.44
CA ARG A 686 16.65 23.85 -19.68
C ARG A 686 16.35 24.16 -21.13
N ALA A 687 15.49 25.15 -21.33
CA ALA A 687 15.20 25.77 -22.62
C ALA A 687 16.47 26.11 -23.42
N ARG A 688 17.45 26.76 -22.79
CA ARG A 688 18.73 27.16 -23.44
C ARG A 688 19.55 25.98 -23.99
N ASP A 689 19.43 24.81 -23.37
CA ASP A 689 20.23 23.62 -23.71
C ASP A 689 19.47 22.74 -24.72
N PHE A 690 18.13 22.73 -24.68
CA PHE A 690 17.28 21.87 -25.52
C PHE A 690 16.78 22.53 -26.80
N ILE A 691 16.30 23.78 -26.73
CA ILE A 691 15.69 24.48 -27.88
C ILE A 691 16.63 24.53 -29.10
N PRO A 692 17.95 24.78 -28.96
CA PRO A 692 18.87 24.75 -30.09
C PRO A 692 18.95 23.39 -30.82
N GLN A 693 18.53 22.30 -30.17
CA GLN A 693 18.53 20.95 -30.74
C GLN A 693 17.28 20.66 -31.59
N ILE A 694 16.14 21.33 -31.34
CA ILE A 694 14.81 21.00 -31.91
C ILE A 694 14.79 21.00 -33.45
N ARG A 695 15.28 22.08 -34.07
CA ARG A 695 15.29 22.24 -35.53
C ARG A 695 16.62 21.84 -36.18
N ARG A 696 17.58 21.34 -35.40
CA ARG A 696 18.87 20.90 -35.94
C ARG A 696 18.64 19.61 -36.74
N ARG A 697 18.96 19.63 -38.04
CA ARG A 697 18.97 18.42 -38.88
C ARG A 697 20.15 17.54 -38.49
N GLY A 698 19.97 16.70 -37.48
CA GLY A 698 20.95 15.70 -37.04
C GLY A 698 20.33 14.30 -37.00
N GLY A 699 21.05 13.31 -37.50
CA GLY A 699 20.70 11.90 -37.37
C GLY A 699 21.21 11.32 -36.04
N VAL A 700 20.89 10.05 -35.79
CA VAL A 700 21.35 9.33 -34.60
C VAL A 700 22.72 8.72 -34.88
N SER A 701 23.77 9.18 -34.22
CA SER A 701 25.09 8.56 -34.37
C SER A 701 25.10 7.15 -33.76
N GLU A 702 25.97 6.26 -34.26
CA GLU A 702 26.15 4.92 -33.68
C GLU A 702 26.49 4.97 -32.18
N THR A 703 27.26 5.98 -31.75
CA THR A 703 27.59 6.19 -30.35
C THR A 703 26.35 6.59 -29.53
N MET A 704 25.45 7.41 -30.09
CA MET A 704 24.18 7.76 -29.46
C MET A 704 23.27 6.54 -29.36
N MET A 705 23.21 5.71 -30.40
CA MET A 705 22.47 4.44 -30.38
C MET A 705 22.97 3.51 -29.27
N ALA A 706 24.28 3.20 -29.26
CA ALA A 706 24.88 2.30 -28.29
C ALA A 706 24.72 2.81 -26.85
N ARG A 707 24.92 4.12 -26.63
CA ARG A 707 24.67 4.74 -25.33
C ARG A 707 23.18 4.71 -24.96
N GLY A 708 22.28 4.96 -25.91
CA GLY A 708 20.84 4.92 -25.69
C GLY A 708 20.35 3.54 -25.25
N VAL A 709 20.76 2.49 -25.96
CA VAL A 709 20.47 1.09 -25.62
C VAL A 709 21.02 0.74 -24.24
N MET A 710 22.26 1.14 -23.94
CA MET A 710 22.86 0.91 -22.62
C MET A 710 22.08 1.60 -21.49
N MET A 711 21.67 2.85 -21.68
CA MET A 711 20.90 3.60 -20.69
C MET A 711 19.52 2.99 -20.45
N ILE A 712 18.83 2.54 -21.52
CA ILE A 712 17.55 1.82 -21.39
C ILE A 712 17.74 0.50 -20.63
N ALA A 713 18.73 -0.31 -21.00
CA ALA A 713 19.02 -1.58 -20.34
C ALA A 713 19.38 -1.41 -18.85
N MET A 714 20.24 -0.45 -18.53
CA MET A 714 20.58 -0.10 -17.14
C MET A 714 19.37 0.44 -16.37
N GLY A 715 18.55 1.27 -17.02
CA GLY A 715 17.38 1.87 -16.40
C GLY A 715 16.31 0.83 -16.05
N LEU A 716 16.01 -0.07 -16.99
CA LEU A 716 15.13 -1.22 -16.79
C LEU A 716 15.65 -2.15 -15.68
N THR A 717 16.96 -2.41 -15.63
CA THR A 717 17.57 -3.22 -14.56
C THR A 717 17.40 -2.55 -13.18
N LYS A 718 17.70 -1.26 -13.06
CA LYS A 718 17.56 -0.55 -11.79
C LYS A 718 16.09 -0.52 -11.33
N LYS A 719 15.16 -0.18 -12.22
CA LYS A 719 13.74 -0.06 -11.91
C LYS A 719 13.10 -1.43 -11.65
N ALA A 720 13.04 -2.28 -12.66
CA ALA A 720 12.23 -3.49 -12.63
C ALA A 720 12.89 -4.66 -11.87
N ILE A 721 14.23 -4.79 -11.91
CA ILE A 721 14.94 -5.92 -11.26
C ILE A 721 15.32 -5.57 -9.82
N ILE A 722 15.86 -4.38 -9.57
CA ILE A 722 16.34 -4.01 -8.24
C ILE A 722 15.21 -3.35 -7.43
N SER A 723 14.72 -2.18 -7.86
CA SER A 723 13.80 -1.37 -7.07
C SER A 723 12.48 -2.08 -6.79
N ASP A 724 11.80 -2.56 -7.83
CA ASP A 724 10.47 -3.17 -7.70
C ASP A 724 10.53 -4.46 -6.86
N TYR A 725 11.59 -5.26 -7.06
CA TYR A 725 11.78 -6.49 -6.31
C TYR A 725 12.04 -6.22 -4.82
N ILE A 726 12.94 -5.31 -4.46
CA ILE A 726 13.22 -5.02 -3.04
C ILE A 726 12.02 -4.34 -2.36
N SER A 727 11.27 -3.50 -3.09
CA SER A 727 10.04 -2.88 -2.62
C SER A 727 9.04 -3.94 -2.17
N LEU A 728 8.60 -4.75 -3.15
CA LEU A 728 7.54 -5.73 -2.97
C LEU A 728 7.92 -6.88 -2.03
N ASN A 729 9.20 -7.27 -2.00
CA ASN A 729 9.65 -8.44 -1.23
C ASN A 729 10.13 -8.11 0.18
N PHE A 730 10.40 -6.84 0.50
CA PHE A 730 10.94 -6.48 1.82
C PHE A 730 10.52 -5.10 2.31
N VAL A 731 10.82 -4.03 1.54
CA VAL A 731 10.71 -2.66 2.04
C VAL A 731 9.27 -2.29 2.41
N ASP A 732 8.29 -2.57 1.55
CA ASP A 732 6.90 -2.19 1.82
C ASP A 732 6.38 -2.90 3.08
N ARG A 733 6.71 -4.18 3.26
CA ARG A 733 6.31 -4.93 4.47
C ARG A 733 6.84 -4.28 5.75
N VAL A 734 8.09 -3.84 5.75
CA VAL A 734 8.74 -3.21 6.91
C VAL A 734 8.17 -1.80 7.16
N PHE A 735 8.00 -0.99 6.10
CA PHE A 735 7.50 0.39 6.23
C PHE A 735 6.02 0.47 6.56
N ASP A 736 5.21 -0.48 6.10
CA ASP A 736 3.77 -0.50 6.38
C ASP A 736 3.49 -0.93 7.83
N ASN A 737 4.37 -1.75 8.43
CA ASN A 737 4.18 -2.27 9.79
C ASN A 737 5.50 -2.33 10.60
N PRO A 738 6.18 -1.20 10.85
CA PRO A 738 7.50 -1.17 11.49
C PRO A 738 7.55 -1.82 12.88
N GLN A 739 6.43 -1.83 13.61
CA GLN A 739 6.32 -2.45 14.94
C GLN A 739 6.43 -3.99 14.93
N LEU A 740 6.16 -4.64 13.79
CA LEU A 740 6.21 -6.10 13.65
C LEU A 740 7.63 -6.61 13.35
N TYR A 741 8.57 -5.72 13.10
CA TYR A 741 9.94 -6.05 12.73
C TYR A 741 10.90 -5.57 13.81
N THR A 742 12.00 -6.30 13.97
CA THR A 742 13.06 -5.93 14.91
C THR A 742 13.74 -4.62 14.49
N GLY A 743 14.48 -4.00 15.40
CA GLY A 743 15.28 -2.82 15.09
C GLY A 743 16.31 -3.05 13.98
N PHE A 744 16.86 -4.27 13.88
CA PHE A 744 17.79 -4.65 12.80
C PHE A 744 17.09 -4.69 11.44
N GLU A 745 15.91 -5.32 11.37
CA GLU A 745 15.11 -5.38 10.14
C GLU A 745 14.59 -4.00 9.71
N ASN A 746 14.17 -3.16 10.66
CA ASN A 746 13.79 -1.78 10.39
C ASN A 746 14.96 -0.98 9.79
N LEU A 747 16.17 -1.14 10.32
CA LEU A 747 17.36 -0.50 9.77
C LEU A 747 17.68 -0.99 8.34
N LEU A 748 17.60 -2.30 8.10
CA LEU A 748 17.73 -2.87 6.76
C LEU A 748 16.63 -2.38 5.82
N GLY A 749 15.41 -2.20 6.31
CA GLY A 749 14.29 -1.59 5.59
C GLY A 749 14.64 -0.19 5.12
N ILE A 750 15.17 0.67 6.01
CA ILE A 750 15.62 2.03 5.66
C ILE A 750 16.70 2.01 4.56
N TYR A 751 17.66 1.09 4.65
CA TYR A 751 18.67 0.93 3.60
C TYR A 751 18.04 0.42 2.29
N GLY A 752 17.17 -0.57 2.36
CA GLY A 752 16.40 -1.06 1.22
C GLY A 752 15.65 0.07 0.51
N TYR A 753 14.91 0.89 1.27
CA TYR A 753 14.20 2.05 0.73
C TYR A 753 15.15 3.09 0.12
N THR A 754 16.28 3.36 0.78
CA THR A 754 17.31 4.28 0.25
C THR A 754 17.82 3.84 -1.12
N LEU A 755 18.00 2.53 -1.32
CA LEU A 755 18.38 2.01 -2.63
C LEU A 755 17.20 2.00 -3.60
N GLN A 756 15.99 1.66 -3.14
CA GLN A 756 14.75 1.66 -3.94
C GLN A 756 14.52 3.01 -4.58
N ILE A 757 14.43 4.09 -3.78
CA ILE A 757 14.18 5.45 -4.30
C ILE A 757 15.25 5.88 -5.30
N TYR A 758 16.52 5.48 -5.09
CA TYR A 758 17.59 5.73 -6.05
C TYR A 758 17.40 4.97 -7.37
N CYS A 759 17.17 3.66 -7.27
CA CYS A 759 17.07 2.77 -8.42
C CYS A 759 15.81 3.03 -9.25
N ASP A 760 14.69 3.34 -8.61
CA ASP A 760 13.44 3.76 -9.27
C ASP A 760 13.67 5.04 -10.09
N PHE A 761 14.20 6.08 -9.45
CA PHE A 761 14.31 7.40 -10.08
C PHE A 761 15.48 7.53 -11.05
N SER A 762 16.65 6.97 -10.69
CA SER A 762 17.76 6.86 -11.64
C SER A 762 17.39 5.95 -12.80
N GLY A 763 16.63 4.87 -12.55
CA GLY A 763 16.19 3.96 -13.60
C GLY A 763 15.30 4.66 -14.63
N TYR A 764 14.31 5.40 -14.16
CA TYR A 764 13.45 6.22 -15.01
C TYR A 764 14.24 7.29 -15.78
N SER A 765 15.13 8.02 -15.10
CA SER A 765 15.97 9.05 -15.72
C SER A 765 16.88 8.46 -16.81
N ASP A 766 17.47 7.29 -16.58
CA ASP A 766 18.33 6.60 -17.56
C ASP A 766 17.51 6.17 -18.80
N MET A 767 16.31 5.62 -18.61
CA MET A 767 15.40 5.29 -19.72
C MET A 767 15.02 6.54 -20.53
N ALA A 768 14.67 7.64 -19.86
CA ALA A 768 14.34 8.91 -20.49
C ALA A 768 15.51 9.47 -21.33
N ILE A 769 16.74 9.47 -20.77
CA ILE A 769 17.96 9.87 -21.48
C ILE A 769 18.22 8.94 -22.67
N GLY A 770 18.04 7.64 -22.49
CA GLY A 770 18.24 6.65 -23.55
C GLY A 770 17.27 6.84 -24.73
N ILE A 771 15.98 7.00 -24.45
CA ILE A 771 14.96 7.30 -25.48
C ILE A 771 15.28 8.63 -26.16
N ALA A 772 15.64 9.68 -25.43
CA ALA A 772 16.02 10.96 -26.03
C ALA A 772 17.20 10.82 -27.01
N LEU A 773 18.23 10.03 -26.65
CA LEU A 773 19.36 9.74 -27.54
C LEU A 773 18.93 8.98 -28.81
N LEU A 774 18.02 8.00 -28.70
CA LEU A 774 17.46 7.30 -29.86
C LEU A 774 16.62 8.21 -30.77
N LEU A 775 16.10 9.32 -30.25
CA LEU A 775 15.38 10.32 -31.02
C LEU A 775 16.28 11.45 -31.55
N GLY A 776 17.56 11.48 -31.18
CA GLY A 776 18.54 12.47 -31.64
C GLY A 776 18.79 13.63 -30.67
N PHE A 777 18.27 13.57 -29.45
CA PHE A 777 18.35 14.64 -28.44
C PHE A 777 19.28 14.27 -27.28
N HIS A 778 19.95 15.28 -26.73
CA HIS A 778 20.83 15.12 -25.57
C HIS A 778 20.19 15.74 -24.33
N PHE A 779 20.02 14.92 -23.30
CA PHE A 779 19.61 15.32 -21.97
C PHE A 779 20.79 15.40 -21.00
N PRO A 780 20.71 16.25 -19.96
CA PRO A 780 21.68 16.25 -18.88
C PRO A 780 21.51 15.02 -17.99
N ASP A 781 22.61 14.53 -17.41
CA ASP A 781 22.58 13.45 -16.42
C ASP A 781 21.88 13.92 -15.13
N ASN A 782 21.02 13.08 -14.56
CA ASN A 782 20.28 13.41 -13.34
C ASN A 782 20.93 12.85 -12.06
N PHE A 783 21.71 11.77 -12.18
CA PHE A 783 22.37 11.10 -11.07
C PHE A 783 23.83 10.77 -11.37
N ASN A 784 24.70 10.87 -10.35
CA ASN A 784 26.12 10.56 -10.47
C ASN A 784 26.69 9.92 -9.20
N ALA A 785 26.37 8.64 -9.01
CA ALA A 785 26.79 7.81 -7.87
C ALA A 785 26.67 8.55 -6.51
N PRO A 786 25.44 8.95 -6.11
CA PRO A 786 25.21 9.82 -4.96
C PRO A 786 25.69 9.23 -3.62
N PHE A 787 25.67 7.91 -3.45
CA PHE A 787 26.11 7.27 -2.20
C PHE A 787 27.63 7.26 -1.99
N LYS A 788 28.43 7.74 -2.95
CA LYS A 788 29.87 8.00 -2.79
C LYS A 788 30.19 9.36 -2.16
N SER A 789 29.17 10.13 -1.77
CA SER A 789 29.32 11.51 -1.31
C SER A 789 29.89 11.59 0.09
N ALA A 790 30.98 12.33 0.28
CA ALA A 790 31.61 12.49 1.60
C ALA A 790 31.02 13.66 2.41
N SER A 791 30.04 14.37 1.86
CA SER A 791 29.29 15.45 2.52
C SER A 791 27.92 15.61 1.88
N VAL A 792 26.97 16.21 2.61
CA VAL A 792 25.62 16.52 2.11
C VAL A 792 25.67 17.50 0.92
N THR A 793 26.67 18.39 0.85
CA THR A 793 26.90 19.26 -0.32
C THR A 793 27.36 18.46 -1.55
N GLU A 794 28.21 17.44 -1.38
CA GLU A 794 28.58 16.54 -2.47
C GLU A 794 27.37 15.70 -2.92
N PHE A 795 26.53 15.27 -1.99
CA PHE A 795 25.31 14.51 -2.27
C PHE A 795 24.35 15.29 -3.19
N TRP A 796 24.00 16.53 -2.84
CA TRP A 796 23.12 17.37 -3.67
C TRP A 796 23.72 17.78 -5.02
N ARG A 797 25.01 17.52 -5.29
CA ARG A 797 25.63 17.69 -6.61
C ARG A 797 25.59 16.42 -7.46
N ARG A 798 25.17 15.30 -6.87
CA ARG A 798 25.12 13.95 -7.48
C ARG A 798 23.73 13.33 -7.47
N TRP A 799 22.83 13.85 -6.64
CA TRP A 799 21.42 13.45 -6.52
C TRP A 799 20.53 14.48 -7.19
N HIS A 800 19.59 14.02 -8.02
CA HIS A 800 18.58 14.85 -8.70
C HIS A 800 19.16 16.18 -9.23
N ILE A 801 20.22 16.08 -10.02
CA ILE A 801 21.08 17.20 -10.43
C ILE A 801 20.27 18.28 -11.15
N SER A 802 19.28 17.89 -11.96
CA SER A 802 18.44 18.85 -12.68
C SER A 802 17.62 19.72 -11.73
N LEU A 803 16.99 19.14 -10.69
CA LEU A 803 16.25 19.88 -9.67
C LEU A 803 17.19 20.71 -8.77
N SER A 804 18.28 20.11 -8.30
CA SER A 804 19.26 20.78 -7.44
C SER A 804 19.83 22.04 -8.12
N SER A 805 20.17 21.93 -9.41
CA SER A 805 20.60 23.09 -10.20
C SER A 805 19.49 24.13 -10.41
N TRP A 806 18.23 23.68 -10.51
CA TRP A 806 17.05 24.55 -10.62
C TRP A 806 16.84 25.39 -9.39
N ILE A 807 16.77 24.76 -8.23
CA ILE A 807 16.58 25.44 -6.97
C ILE A 807 17.74 26.41 -6.74
N ARG A 808 18.97 25.99 -7.06
CA ARG A 808 20.14 26.89 -7.00
C ARG A 808 19.97 28.13 -7.88
N ASP A 809 19.65 27.95 -9.17
CA ASP A 809 19.74 29.03 -10.17
C ASP A 809 18.51 29.97 -10.19
N TYR A 810 17.35 29.47 -9.76
CA TYR A 810 16.07 30.19 -9.83
C TYR A 810 15.52 30.57 -8.44
N VAL A 811 15.88 29.87 -7.37
CA VAL A 811 15.44 30.19 -5.99
C VAL A 811 16.59 30.77 -5.17
N TYR A 812 17.64 29.99 -4.91
CA TYR A 812 18.73 30.38 -4.00
C TYR A 812 19.47 31.65 -4.46
N ILE A 813 19.84 31.73 -5.75
CA ILE A 813 20.48 32.92 -6.32
C ILE A 813 19.51 34.11 -6.35
N ALA A 814 18.22 33.88 -6.58
CA ALA A 814 17.21 34.94 -6.57
C ALA A 814 17.01 35.56 -5.18
N PHE A 815 17.12 34.77 -4.11
CA PHE A 815 17.12 35.28 -2.72
C PHE A 815 18.42 36.01 -2.31
N GLY A 816 19.37 36.16 -3.23
CA GLY A 816 20.64 36.87 -3.02
C GLY A 816 21.84 35.96 -2.85
N GLY A 817 21.65 34.63 -2.85
CA GLY A 817 22.71 33.64 -2.76
C GLY A 817 23.65 33.88 -1.58
N ASN A 818 24.94 34.15 -1.87
CA ASN A 818 25.98 34.46 -0.89
C ASN A 818 26.32 35.95 -0.75
N ARG A 819 25.54 36.86 -1.37
CA ARG A 819 25.96 38.27 -1.57
C ARG A 819 25.74 39.18 -0.35
N HIS A 820 24.81 38.83 0.54
CA HIS A 820 24.36 39.70 1.64
C HIS A 820 24.78 39.18 3.03
N GLY A 821 26.02 38.69 3.15
CA GLY A 821 26.59 38.25 4.41
C GLY A 821 26.24 36.81 4.84
N CYS A 822 26.84 36.39 5.96
CA CYS A 822 26.81 35.00 6.43
C CYS A 822 25.41 34.55 6.87
N VAL A 823 24.70 35.38 7.67
CA VAL A 823 23.36 35.08 8.17
C VAL A 823 22.36 34.92 7.02
N ARG A 824 22.30 35.88 6.10
CA ARG A 824 21.37 35.81 4.95
C ARG A 824 21.66 34.60 4.06
N THR A 825 22.92 34.21 3.95
CA THR A 825 23.33 33.02 3.20
C THR A 825 22.73 31.73 3.79
N TYR A 826 22.71 31.59 5.12
CA TYR A 826 22.10 30.43 5.77
C TYR A 826 20.57 30.47 5.66
N ILE A 827 19.93 31.63 5.87
CA ILE A 827 18.49 31.79 5.68
C ILE A 827 18.10 31.39 4.25
N ASN A 828 18.80 31.91 3.24
CA ASN A 828 18.55 31.58 1.84
C ASN A 828 18.67 30.07 1.57
N LEU A 829 19.64 29.40 2.21
CA LEU A 829 19.85 27.95 2.08
C LEU A 829 18.74 27.14 2.73
N LEU A 830 18.35 27.50 3.95
CA LEU A 830 17.23 26.91 4.68
C LEU A 830 15.92 27.09 3.92
N SER A 831 15.58 28.32 3.50
CA SER A 831 14.38 28.60 2.72
C SER A 831 14.37 27.85 1.39
N SER A 832 15.51 27.75 0.69
CA SER A 832 15.59 27.00 -0.57
C SER A 832 15.32 25.51 -0.36
N MET A 833 15.81 24.92 0.73
CA MET A 833 15.58 23.50 1.03
C MET A 833 14.19 23.22 1.64
N LEU A 834 13.59 24.17 2.36
CA LEU A 834 12.18 24.06 2.76
C LEU A 834 11.24 24.09 1.54
N LEU A 835 11.50 24.99 0.59
CA LEU A 835 10.77 25.02 -0.69
C LEU A 835 11.01 23.76 -1.52
N CYS A 836 12.23 23.20 -1.47
CA CYS A 836 12.54 21.88 -2.06
C CYS A 836 11.69 20.77 -1.43
N GLY A 837 11.59 20.75 -0.10
CA GLY A 837 10.74 19.81 0.62
C GLY A 837 9.27 19.94 0.20
N LEU A 838 8.71 21.14 0.29
CA LEU A 838 7.32 21.39 -0.14
C LEU A 838 7.07 21.00 -1.60
N TRP A 839 8.04 21.25 -2.49
CA TRP A 839 7.94 20.81 -3.88
C TRP A 839 7.77 19.30 -4.03
N HIS A 840 8.35 18.49 -3.14
CA HIS A 840 8.17 17.05 -3.16
C HIS A 840 6.77 16.62 -2.74
N GLY A 841 6.21 17.18 -1.66
CA GLY A 841 4.85 16.88 -1.24
C GLY A 841 4.29 17.83 -0.18
N ALA A 842 2.97 17.81 -0.03
CA ALA A 842 2.22 18.73 0.83
C ALA A 842 1.93 18.10 2.21
N SER A 843 2.98 17.77 2.96
CA SER A 843 2.88 17.23 4.32
C SER A 843 4.01 17.70 5.23
N TRP A 844 3.84 17.57 6.54
CA TRP A 844 4.86 17.92 7.52
C TRP A 844 6.15 17.11 7.36
N ASN A 845 6.07 15.87 6.87
CA ASN A 845 7.23 15.02 6.63
C ASN A 845 8.19 15.67 5.62
N PHE A 846 7.65 16.22 4.53
CA PHE A 846 8.46 16.89 3.51
C PHE A 846 9.03 18.23 3.98
N VAL A 847 8.28 18.97 4.82
CA VAL A 847 8.78 20.20 5.45
C VAL A 847 9.96 19.89 6.36
N VAL A 848 9.84 18.87 7.23
CA VAL A 848 10.91 18.41 8.12
C VAL A 848 12.10 17.91 7.29
N TRP A 849 11.86 17.09 6.28
CA TRP A 849 12.90 16.59 5.38
C TRP A 849 13.72 17.71 4.73
N GLY A 850 13.03 18.71 4.16
CA GLY A 850 13.67 19.88 3.56
C GLY A 850 14.41 20.74 4.58
N GLY A 851 13.79 20.98 5.73
CA GLY A 851 14.39 21.73 6.84
C GLY A 851 15.69 21.11 7.34
N VAL A 852 15.69 19.80 7.60
CA VAL A 852 16.88 19.08 8.09
C VAL A 852 17.97 19.05 7.03
N HIS A 853 17.65 18.86 5.75
CA HIS A 853 18.66 19.02 4.68
C HIS A 853 19.25 20.44 4.64
N GLY A 854 18.43 21.48 4.84
CA GLY A 854 18.87 22.86 4.96
C GLY A 854 19.84 23.08 6.12
N VAL A 855 19.50 22.54 7.31
CA VAL A 855 20.37 22.57 8.50
C VAL A 855 21.68 21.84 8.25
N LEU A 856 21.64 20.62 7.68
CA LEU A 856 22.84 19.85 7.40
C LEU A 856 23.79 20.55 6.41
N LEU A 857 23.24 21.22 5.39
CA LEU A 857 24.04 22.02 4.45
C LEU A 857 24.62 23.27 5.12
N ALA A 858 23.85 23.95 5.96
CA ALA A 858 24.31 25.11 6.73
C ALA A 858 25.44 24.71 7.69
N PHE A 859 25.23 23.63 8.45
CA PHE A 859 26.21 23.08 9.37
C PHE A 859 27.49 22.64 8.66
N HIS A 860 27.39 21.88 7.56
CA HIS A 860 28.55 21.48 6.78
C HIS A 860 29.35 22.69 6.26
N LYS A 861 28.65 23.74 5.79
CA LYS A 861 29.30 24.97 5.31
C LYS A 861 30.00 25.72 6.44
N PHE A 862 29.32 25.93 7.57
CA PHE A 862 29.89 26.59 8.75
C PHE A 862 31.12 25.85 9.26
N PHE A 863 30.99 24.54 9.50
CA PHE A 863 32.07 23.72 10.03
C PHE A 863 33.26 23.66 9.06
N SER A 864 33.00 23.45 7.77
CA SER A 864 34.08 23.36 6.78
C SER A 864 34.80 24.70 6.54
N GLN A 865 34.06 25.80 6.39
CA GLN A 865 34.65 27.09 5.96
C GLN A 865 35.06 27.98 7.14
N THR A 866 34.29 27.98 8.22
CA THR A 866 34.53 28.85 9.38
C THR A 866 35.37 28.16 10.44
N VAL A 867 35.02 26.94 10.87
CA VAL A 867 35.73 26.24 11.94
C VAL A 867 37.06 25.65 11.46
N LEU A 868 37.04 24.97 10.31
CA LEU A 868 38.21 24.27 9.78
C LEU A 868 39.02 25.08 8.76
N GLY A 869 38.59 26.29 8.41
CA GLY A 869 39.27 27.16 7.45
C GLY A 869 39.47 26.56 6.05
N ARG A 870 38.69 25.54 5.67
CA ARG A 870 38.90 24.81 4.41
C ARG A 870 38.37 25.62 3.22
N SER A 871 39.09 25.56 2.11
CA SER A 871 38.65 26.20 0.86
C SER A 871 37.35 25.56 0.34
N ARG A 872 36.60 26.32 -0.47
CA ARG A 872 35.36 25.85 -1.13
C ARG A 872 35.56 24.63 -2.04
N HIS A 873 36.80 24.35 -2.42
CA HIS A 873 37.17 23.24 -3.31
C HIS A 873 37.84 22.07 -2.57
N TYR A 874 37.89 22.11 -1.24
CA TYR A 874 38.47 21.05 -0.44
C TYR A 874 37.79 19.70 -0.73
N ARG A 875 38.60 18.65 -0.87
CA ARG A 875 38.13 17.27 -1.01
C ARG A 875 38.79 16.40 0.05
N SER A 876 37.96 15.74 0.85
CA SER A 876 38.39 14.73 1.84
C SER A 876 39.13 13.59 1.14
N ARG A 877 40.23 13.11 1.72
CA ARG A 877 41.04 11.97 1.24
C ARG A 877 41.23 10.92 2.35
N GLY A 878 41.56 9.69 1.97
CA GLY A 878 41.85 8.59 2.91
C GLY A 878 40.68 8.29 3.86
N ILE A 879 41.00 7.99 5.12
CA ILE A 879 40.01 7.62 6.15
C ILE A 879 38.98 8.73 6.43
N ARG A 880 39.37 10.01 6.30
CA ARG A 880 38.45 11.15 6.43
C ARG A 880 37.37 11.14 5.36
N ARG A 881 37.68 10.65 4.15
CA ARG A 881 36.68 10.47 3.10
C ARG A 881 35.72 9.33 3.45
N VAL A 882 36.24 8.19 3.90
CA VAL A 882 35.42 7.03 4.28
C VAL A 882 34.44 7.40 5.39
N ALA A 883 34.94 8.02 6.48
CA ALA A 883 34.09 8.50 7.56
C ALA A 883 33.02 9.51 7.08
N GLY A 884 33.41 10.45 6.21
CA GLY A 884 32.48 11.40 5.61
C GLY A 884 31.39 10.73 4.75
N VAL A 885 31.75 9.67 4.01
CA VAL A 885 30.79 8.88 3.22
C VAL A 885 29.83 8.14 4.12
N VAL A 886 30.33 7.44 5.15
CA VAL A 886 29.50 6.71 6.12
C VAL A 886 28.52 7.66 6.80
N PHE A 887 28.99 8.78 7.33
CA PHE A 887 28.13 9.77 8.00
C PHE A 887 27.07 10.35 7.04
N THR A 888 27.49 10.77 5.85
CA THR A 888 26.57 11.35 4.86
C THR A 888 25.52 10.34 4.43
N PHE A 889 25.91 9.09 4.21
CA PHE A 889 24.99 8.03 3.83
C PHE A 889 23.93 7.80 4.90
N HIS A 890 24.32 7.63 6.17
CA HIS A 890 23.36 7.41 7.26
C HIS A 890 22.43 8.61 7.46
N ALA A 891 22.96 9.83 7.42
CA ALA A 891 22.15 11.04 7.52
C ALA A 891 21.10 11.12 6.39
N VAL A 892 21.50 10.80 5.15
CA VAL A 892 20.59 10.78 4.00
C VAL A 892 19.58 9.64 4.10
N ALA A 893 19.99 8.44 4.53
CA ALA A 893 19.11 7.28 4.67
C ALA A 893 18.00 7.52 5.69
N LEU A 894 18.33 8.12 6.84
CA LEU A 894 17.34 8.53 7.85
C LEU A 894 16.38 9.59 7.30
N LEU A 895 16.85 10.50 6.45
CA LEU A 895 15.96 11.48 5.81
C LEU A 895 15.06 10.80 4.78
N PHE A 896 15.54 9.80 4.03
CA PHE A 896 14.67 9.03 3.15
C PHE A 896 13.60 8.24 3.91
N MET A 897 13.85 7.78 5.13
CA MET A 897 12.79 7.22 5.98
C MET A 897 11.67 8.25 6.23
N VAL A 898 12.01 9.48 6.62
CA VAL A 898 11.03 10.58 6.80
C VAL A 898 10.28 10.87 5.50
N PHE A 899 10.95 10.76 4.36
CA PHE A 899 10.36 10.96 3.04
C PHE A 899 9.30 9.90 2.68
N ARG A 900 9.41 8.66 3.20
CA ARG A 900 8.51 7.53 2.88
C ARG A 900 7.35 7.36 3.84
N MET A 901 7.57 7.63 5.13
CA MET A 901 6.59 7.36 6.17
C MET A 901 5.31 8.18 5.97
N PRO A 902 4.14 7.67 6.39
CA PRO A 902 2.87 8.39 6.24
C PRO A 902 2.82 9.64 7.13
N ASP A 903 3.43 9.58 8.32
CA ASP A 903 3.41 10.64 9.31
C ASP A 903 4.66 10.59 10.23
N LEU A 904 4.87 11.66 11.00
CA LEU A 904 6.00 11.78 11.91
C LEU A 904 5.93 10.80 13.10
N GLY A 905 4.74 10.37 13.53
CA GLY A 905 4.57 9.36 14.57
C GLY A 905 5.05 7.98 14.11
N SER A 906 4.78 7.62 12.85
CA SER A 906 5.32 6.41 12.22
C SER A 906 6.85 6.46 12.09
N CYS A 907 7.43 7.64 11.81
CA CYS A 907 8.89 7.82 11.86
C CYS A 907 9.46 7.53 13.27
N MET A 908 8.82 8.06 14.31
CA MET A 908 9.27 7.85 15.70
C MET A 908 9.13 6.39 16.11
N THR A 909 8.08 5.72 15.66
CA THR A 909 7.87 4.28 15.85
C THR A 909 9.06 3.49 15.30
N MET A 910 9.45 3.72 14.04
CA MET A 910 10.57 2.99 13.42
C MET A 910 11.91 3.29 14.12
N ILE A 911 12.17 4.54 14.51
CA ILE A 911 13.36 4.90 15.29
C ILE A 911 13.36 4.20 16.65
N THR A 912 12.20 4.14 17.32
CA THR A 912 12.08 3.48 18.63
C THR A 912 12.37 1.99 18.52
N GLN A 913 11.95 1.33 17.43
CA GLN A 913 12.30 -0.07 17.18
C GLN A 913 13.80 -0.25 16.95
N ILE A 914 14.42 0.61 16.13
CA ILE A 914 15.87 0.57 15.85
C ILE A 914 16.70 0.75 17.12
N VAL A 915 16.29 1.62 18.03
CA VAL A 915 17.04 1.90 19.26
C VAL A 915 16.68 0.97 20.41
N GLY A 916 15.40 0.60 20.54
CA GLY A 916 14.86 -0.11 21.71
C GLY A 916 14.75 -1.63 21.58
N SER A 917 14.73 -2.18 20.37
CA SER A 917 14.54 -3.62 20.11
C SER A 917 15.49 -4.12 19.01
N PHE A 918 16.78 -3.78 19.13
CA PHE A 918 17.79 -4.16 18.14
C PHE A 918 18.28 -5.61 18.31
N HIS A 919 17.61 -6.55 17.64
CA HIS A 919 17.92 -7.99 17.69
C HIS A 919 18.87 -8.42 16.56
N ILE A 920 20.17 -8.21 16.74
CA ILE A 920 21.19 -8.56 15.74
C ILE A 920 21.33 -10.08 15.54
N GLU A 921 20.98 -10.87 16.55
CA GLU A 921 20.95 -12.33 16.52
C GLU A 921 20.06 -12.89 15.39
N MET A 922 19.00 -12.15 15.01
CA MET A 922 18.11 -12.49 13.90
C MET A 922 18.76 -12.26 12.53
N ALA A 923 19.93 -11.61 12.45
CA ALA A 923 20.56 -11.29 11.17
C ALA A 923 20.79 -12.52 10.30
N SER A 924 21.18 -13.66 10.88
CA SER A 924 21.40 -14.88 10.10
C SER A 924 20.10 -15.44 9.49
N GLU A 925 18.98 -15.33 10.20
CA GLU A 925 17.66 -15.76 9.72
C GLU A 925 17.12 -14.82 8.64
N VAL A 926 17.27 -13.49 8.84
CA VAL A 926 16.89 -12.46 7.87
C VAL A 926 17.70 -12.63 6.58
N MET A 927 19.03 -12.81 6.69
CA MET A 927 19.89 -13.01 5.53
C MET A 927 19.53 -14.27 4.75
N LYS A 928 19.15 -15.37 5.42
CA LYS A 928 18.70 -16.61 4.76
C LYS A 928 17.33 -16.44 4.12
N SER A 929 16.38 -15.82 4.83
CA SER A 929 14.99 -15.66 4.38
C SER A 929 14.87 -14.68 3.21
N TYR A 930 15.69 -13.62 3.22
CA TYR A 930 15.66 -12.55 2.22
C TYR A 930 16.94 -12.47 1.37
N TRP A 931 17.63 -13.60 1.15
CA TRP A 931 18.97 -13.60 0.55
C TRP A 931 19.01 -12.91 -0.83
N ILE A 932 17.97 -13.06 -1.65
CA ILE A 932 17.88 -12.39 -2.98
C ILE A 932 17.80 -10.88 -2.80
N VAL A 933 16.97 -10.40 -1.87
CA VAL A 933 16.85 -8.97 -1.55
C VAL A 933 18.20 -8.44 -1.10
N MET A 934 18.89 -9.15 -0.20
CA MET A 934 20.20 -8.75 0.30
C MET A 934 21.26 -8.74 -0.80
N ALA A 935 21.24 -9.73 -1.70
CA ALA A 935 22.14 -9.79 -2.85
C ALA A 935 21.90 -8.62 -3.83
N LEU A 936 20.64 -8.31 -4.13
CA LEU A 936 20.28 -7.15 -4.98
C LEU A 936 20.65 -5.83 -4.32
N MET A 937 20.48 -5.71 -2.99
CA MET A 937 20.91 -4.54 -2.23
C MET A 937 22.43 -4.37 -2.30
N ALA A 938 23.19 -5.44 -2.03
CA ALA A 938 24.64 -5.44 -2.13
C ALA A 938 25.11 -5.08 -3.54
N PHE A 939 24.50 -5.66 -4.57
CA PHE A 939 24.77 -5.34 -5.96
C PHE A 939 24.47 -3.87 -6.29
N GLY A 940 23.32 -3.35 -5.87
CA GLY A 940 22.91 -1.96 -6.11
C GLY A 940 23.87 -0.95 -5.45
N TYR A 941 24.32 -1.21 -4.23
CA TYR A 941 25.35 -0.37 -3.59
C TYR A 941 26.73 -0.53 -4.24
N ALA A 942 27.14 -1.76 -4.57
CA ALA A 942 28.41 -2.01 -5.25
C ALA A 942 28.46 -1.36 -6.64
N SER A 943 27.32 -1.29 -7.35
CA SER A 943 27.21 -0.68 -8.67
C SER A 943 27.63 0.79 -8.70
N HIS A 944 27.50 1.51 -7.58
CA HIS A 944 27.98 2.88 -7.46
C HIS A 944 29.49 3.00 -7.67
N TYR A 945 30.24 1.91 -7.43
CA TYR A 945 31.69 1.83 -7.54
C TYR A 945 32.20 1.46 -8.93
N ILE A 946 31.31 1.14 -9.87
CA ILE A 946 31.65 0.92 -11.28
C ILE A 946 32.34 2.16 -11.86
N SER A 947 33.45 1.95 -12.57
CA SER A 947 34.24 3.03 -13.16
C SER A 947 33.64 3.54 -14.47
N ASN A 948 33.74 4.85 -14.73
CA ASN A 948 33.33 5.44 -16.00
C ASN A 948 34.07 4.82 -17.20
N ARG A 949 35.30 4.32 -17.01
CA ARG A 949 36.06 3.61 -18.05
C ARG A 949 35.37 2.31 -18.47
N LEU A 950 34.84 1.55 -17.50
CA LEU A 950 34.10 0.32 -17.79
C LEU A 950 32.81 0.65 -18.54
N LEU A 951 32.07 1.67 -18.09
CA LEU A 951 30.86 2.13 -18.79
C LEU A 951 31.16 2.52 -20.25
N SER A 952 32.22 3.32 -20.48
CA SER A 952 32.64 3.68 -21.84
C SER A 952 33.04 2.46 -22.68
N ARG A 953 33.68 1.45 -22.09
CA ARG A 953 34.00 0.19 -22.78
C ARG A 953 32.74 -0.58 -23.16
N CYS A 954 31.73 -0.65 -22.29
CA CYS A 954 30.46 -1.29 -22.64
C CYS A 954 29.78 -0.59 -23.81
N VAL A 955 29.78 0.75 -23.86
CA VAL A 955 29.28 1.51 -25.01
C VAL A 955 30.06 1.16 -26.28
N LEU A 956 31.39 1.07 -26.20
CA LEU A 956 32.23 0.69 -27.35
C LEU A 956 31.92 -0.73 -27.83
N VAL A 957 31.74 -1.69 -26.92
CA VAL A 957 31.37 -3.07 -27.25
C VAL A 957 30.00 -3.12 -27.93
N LEU A 958 28.99 -2.43 -27.38
CA LEU A 958 27.66 -2.33 -27.99
C LEU A 958 27.68 -1.63 -29.35
N LYS A 959 28.58 -0.65 -29.52
CA LYS A 959 28.81 0.00 -30.81
C LYS A 959 29.42 -0.97 -31.82
N SER A 960 30.52 -1.65 -31.44
CA SER A 960 31.24 -2.59 -32.31
C SER A 960 30.45 -3.84 -32.65
N GLY A 961 29.62 -4.34 -31.72
CA GLY A 961 28.73 -5.48 -31.95
C GLY A 961 27.51 -5.15 -32.82
N GLY A 962 27.31 -3.88 -33.16
CA GLY A 962 26.25 -3.42 -34.05
C GLY A 962 24.84 -3.72 -33.51
N LEU A 963 23.89 -3.79 -34.45
CA LEU A 963 22.46 -3.93 -34.16
C LEU A 963 22.11 -5.26 -33.47
N LEU A 964 22.74 -6.38 -33.86
CA LEU A 964 22.42 -7.69 -33.29
C LEU A 964 22.72 -7.78 -31.78
N LEU A 965 23.89 -7.28 -31.37
CA LEU A 965 24.25 -7.27 -29.95
C LEU A 965 23.34 -6.35 -29.14
N GLN A 966 22.94 -5.21 -29.71
CA GLN A 966 22.02 -4.26 -29.07
C GLN A 966 20.63 -4.87 -28.85
N VAL A 967 20.09 -5.56 -29.86
CA VAL A 967 18.81 -6.30 -29.75
C VAL A 967 18.94 -7.39 -28.68
N PHE A 968 20.00 -8.20 -28.74
CA PHE A 968 20.24 -9.28 -27.77
C PHE A 968 20.26 -8.77 -26.33
N VAL A 969 20.95 -7.66 -26.05
CA VAL A 969 21.05 -7.09 -24.70
C VAL A 969 19.69 -6.62 -24.18
N LEU A 970 18.88 -5.96 -25.01
CA LEU A 970 17.53 -5.52 -24.62
C LEU A 970 16.60 -6.72 -24.37
N VAL A 971 16.64 -7.72 -25.25
CA VAL A 971 15.84 -8.95 -25.10
C VAL A 971 16.27 -9.73 -23.86
N ALA A 972 17.57 -9.86 -23.60
CA ALA A 972 18.09 -10.54 -22.41
C ALA A 972 17.65 -9.83 -21.12
N VAL A 973 17.71 -8.48 -21.07
CA VAL A 973 17.23 -7.72 -19.90
C VAL A 973 15.73 -7.90 -19.72
N ALA A 974 14.94 -7.78 -20.80
CA ALA A 974 13.49 -8.00 -20.74
C ALA A 974 13.14 -9.42 -20.27
N TYR A 975 13.89 -10.42 -20.72
CA TYR A 975 13.74 -11.80 -20.26
C TYR A 975 14.01 -11.95 -18.75
N VAL A 976 15.12 -11.40 -18.25
CA VAL A 976 15.42 -11.43 -16.82
C VAL A 976 14.33 -10.73 -16.01
N ILE A 977 13.78 -9.61 -16.50
CA ILE A 977 12.67 -8.92 -15.85
C ILE A 977 11.46 -9.84 -15.70
N VAL A 978 11.09 -10.59 -16.74
CA VAL A 978 9.99 -11.56 -16.67
C VAL A 978 10.24 -12.62 -15.61
N GLN A 979 11.49 -13.09 -15.48
CA GLN A 979 11.82 -14.12 -14.47
C GLN A 979 11.79 -13.59 -13.04
N VAL A 980 12.09 -12.30 -12.85
CA VAL A 980 12.18 -11.65 -11.52
C VAL A 980 10.84 -11.02 -11.09
N LYS A 981 9.99 -10.59 -12.02
CA LYS A 981 8.70 -9.93 -11.75
C LYS A 981 7.81 -10.86 -10.94
N SER A 982 7.42 -10.46 -9.72
CA SER A 982 6.61 -11.29 -8.83
C SER A 982 5.14 -11.38 -9.26
N SER A 983 4.53 -10.28 -9.73
CA SER A 983 3.18 -10.26 -10.31
C SER A 983 2.80 -8.90 -10.95
N GLU A 984 3.18 -7.76 -10.36
CA GLU A 984 2.73 -6.42 -10.80
C GLU A 984 3.87 -5.46 -11.16
N ILE A 985 3.59 -4.43 -12.00
CA ILE A 985 4.52 -3.34 -12.28
C ILE A 985 4.31 -2.26 -11.22
N GLN A 986 5.33 -1.96 -10.42
CA GLN A 986 5.23 -0.91 -9.40
C GLN A 986 5.18 0.47 -10.06
N PRO A 987 4.22 1.34 -9.70
CA PRO A 987 4.17 2.70 -10.21
C PRO A 987 5.44 3.44 -9.83
N PHE A 988 5.76 4.49 -10.60
CA PHE A 988 6.89 5.35 -10.29
C PHE A 988 6.70 5.99 -8.91
N ILE A 989 7.73 6.00 -8.06
CA ILE A 989 7.60 6.33 -6.64
C ILE A 989 7.03 7.73 -6.40
N TYR A 990 7.31 8.68 -7.30
CA TYR A 990 6.79 10.05 -7.18
C TYR A 990 5.33 10.21 -7.57
N PHE A 991 4.67 9.19 -8.13
CA PHE A 991 3.22 9.22 -8.33
C PHE A 991 2.46 8.93 -7.03
N GLN A 992 3.15 8.46 -5.99
CA GLN A 992 2.55 8.17 -4.70
C GLN A 992 2.43 9.40 -3.78
N PHE A 993 3.08 10.52 -4.13
CA PHE A 993 3.22 11.72 -3.28
C PHE A 993 2.42 12.93 -3.74
#